data_AF-W0I0A8-F1
#
_entry.id   AF-W0I0A8-F1
#
_cell.length_a   1.000
_cell.length_b   1.000
_cell.length_c   1.000
_cell.angle_alpha   90.00
_cell.angle_beta   90.00
_cell.angle_gamma   90.00
#
_symmetry.space_group_name_H-M   'P 1'
#
loop_
_entity.id
_entity.type
_entity.pdbx_description
1 polymer ?
#
loop_
_entity_poly.entity_id
_entity_poly.type
_entity_poly.pdbx_seq_one_letter_code
_entity_poly.pdbx_strand_id
1 'polypeptide(L)'
;MSVVISGKLIGPNGDPRAGVTITLRAVKTSSAVVQYAPSTTETGSDGRYSLTAQTGKHEVIIEAYGQPPEKVGTITVFNDSLPGTLNDYLTTPGESEITPVIIQTVEEMRAAANESSVAAIAAAERAESAATSAMAAGRFYADTSTGLAATSAGDIFATPSSDVPTDGITYWLNDAGSATAVSKTVGEASISNLATLNKLAAYSSPDYGGEYELAQRLVLAVVDDQGNILQKFDGDLFTFKKPLTAPALIGDRLVLGGVDFTSDSIPPEYFVQNLIRYADAAKFLSSDEFGAAGEYELFGNVQSILLDDDNNIIEMTRDGVKTYLLPIVLKNATIEKLTAGGKDIDLTSLPDSATSENITVLSSQSKYIASTGEYELNKKPFVLVDSNKNMLFDVEEWLKKKSLWDEAYKASQTIPTVETNPLAPFTVTDSAGKSQIRVYNTDNNTETTITSGDSNETNPHIDGTERIVWTSDRADNAPGGLFYANKTNLIPYPYIARLKLVGWGHSMMENARMMNRLQELTGLYAYNFGRSSARSVAVAARQGGDPAYYVPTAGTIPADVQNVPLTAKTGQWAQGPCFLYNPAEANSIACTYAGIPGTFIWDGSAPYFARSAAGDAVTVTDMTPINVIPTTTQPIPNGAPAGTVYYGHDECINIFWLGRNNIAYTDEIIGNAVNMVKYLKSIGKRVVILPDFPGATDTTGSTGAGQVALLNNTFKKQFPEFYCQIDGVDMLQNFINHHNPDYADDVTDVTNGVTPRSLRYDYLHPSQAKSSSMAPDYALYVGAEVNAEFVYNFMQLKGWV
;
A
#
# COMPACT_ATOMS: atom_id res chain seq x y z
N MET A 1 -18.02 -8.29 -34.88
CA MET A 1 -18.37 -8.62 -33.48
C MET A 1 -19.40 -7.61 -33.00
N SER A 2 -20.14 -7.95 -31.96
CA SER A 2 -21.13 -7.06 -31.37
C SER A 2 -20.85 -6.80 -29.90
N VAL A 3 -21.01 -5.55 -29.50
CA VAL A 3 -20.86 -5.07 -28.13
C VAL A 3 -22.24 -4.84 -27.53
N VAL A 4 -22.38 -5.15 -26.24
CA VAL A 4 -23.56 -4.75 -25.47
C VAL A 4 -23.33 -3.35 -24.95
N ILE A 5 -24.23 -2.44 -25.31
CA ILE A 5 -24.32 -1.10 -24.74
C ILE A 5 -25.49 -1.11 -23.75
N SER A 6 -25.21 -0.92 -22.47
CA SER A 6 -26.22 -1.01 -21.42
C SER A 6 -25.92 -0.07 -20.27
N GLY A 7 -26.97 0.45 -19.63
CA GLY A 7 -26.83 1.40 -18.54
C GLY A 7 -28.18 1.94 -18.08
N LYS A 8 -28.18 3.05 -17.35
CA LYS A 8 -29.39 3.79 -16.97
C LYS A 8 -29.44 5.13 -17.69
N LEU A 9 -30.56 5.42 -18.32
CA LEU A 9 -30.84 6.75 -18.85
C LEU A 9 -31.44 7.61 -17.75
N ILE A 10 -30.70 8.64 -17.34
CA ILE A 10 -31.07 9.54 -16.26
C ILE A 10 -31.31 10.96 -16.81
N GLY A 11 -32.24 11.68 -16.19
CA GLY A 11 -32.48 13.09 -16.48
C GLY A 11 -31.45 14.00 -15.78
N PRO A 12 -31.46 15.31 -16.07
CA PRO A 12 -30.54 16.27 -15.48
C PRO A 12 -30.67 16.40 -13.94
N ASN A 13 -31.79 15.94 -13.36
CA ASN A 13 -32.01 15.92 -11.91
C ASN A 13 -31.66 14.56 -11.26
N GLY A 14 -31.08 13.62 -12.02
CA GLY A 14 -30.77 12.26 -11.56
C GLY A 14 -31.94 11.27 -11.62
N ASP A 15 -33.15 11.74 -11.94
CA ASP A 15 -34.34 10.89 -12.04
C ASP A 15 -34.25 9.91 -13.22
N PRO A 16 -34.69 8.64 -13.05
CA PRO A 16 -34.70 7.67 -14.14
C PRO A 16 -35.70 8.08 -15.24
N ARG A 17 -35.26 8.06 -16.50
CA ARG A 17 -36.14 8.31 -17.65
C ARG A 17 -36.74 6.99 -18.13
N ALA A 18 -37.92 6.66 -17.65
CA ALA A 18 -38.68 5.47 -18.06
C ALA A 18 -39.42 5.67 -19.39
N GLY A 19 -39.59 4.60 -20.17
CA GLY A 19 -40.39 4.60 -21.40
C GLY A 19 -39.78 5.41 -22.55
N VAL A 20 -38.46 5.58 -22.55
CA VAL A 20 -37.71 6.25 -23.60
C VAL A 20 -37.17 5.23 -24.59
N THR A 21 -37.46 5.40 -25.87
CA THR A 21 -36.94 4.55 -26.94
C THR A 21 -35.58 5.06 -27.40
N ILE A 22 -34.55 4.20 -27.31
CA ILE A 22 -33.19 4.45 -27.81
C ILE A 22 -33.02 3.67 -29.11
N THR A 23 -32.64 4.36 -30.17
CA THR A 23 -32.40 3.78 -31.51
C THR A 23 -30.95 4.01 -31.93
N LEU A 24 -30.24 2.95 -32.29
CA LEU A 24 -28.97 3.02 -33.01
C LEU A 24 -29.20 2.81 -34.49
N ARG A 25 -28.60 3.67 -35.32
CA ARG A 25 -28.74 3.61 -36.77
C ARG A 25 -27.39 3.68 -37.45
N ALA A 26 -27.05 2.65 -38.23
CA ALA A 26 -25.77 2.60 -38.92
C ALA A 26 -25.63 3.75 -39.94
N VAL A 27 -24.51 4.48 -39.86
CA VAL A 27 -24.25 5.67 -40.72
C VAL A 27 -23.71 5.28 -42.09
N LYS A 28 -23.08 4.11 -42.21
CA LYS A 28 -22.58 3.52 -43.46
C LYS A 28 -22.84 2.02 -43.45
N THR A 29 -23.01 1.44 -44.62
CA THR A 29 -23.05 -0.02 -44.77
C THR A 29 -21.69 -0.60 -44.41
N SER A 30 -21.67 -1.55 -43.47
CA SER A 30 -20.51 -2.38 -43.13
C SER A 30 -20.69 -3.80 -43.66
N SER A 31 -19.70 -4.67 -43.45
CA SER A 31 -19.81 -6.10 -43.75
C SER A 31 -20.86 -6.83 -42.89
N ALA A 32 -21.34 -6.21 -41.80
CA ALA A 32 -22.28 -6.80 -40.84
C ALA A 32 -23.63 -6.08 -40.76
N VAL A 33 -23.73 -4.78 -41.10
CA VAL A 33 -24.95 -3.98 -40.96
C VAL A 33 -25.16 -3.08 -42.18
N VAL A 34 -26.37 -3.06 -42.72
CA VAL A 34 -26.76 -2.17 -43.82
C VAL A 34 -27.01 -0.77 -43.30
N GLN A 35 -26.60 0.25 -44.06
CA GLN A 35 -26.86 1.66 -43.74
C GLN A 35 -28.35 1.87 -43.40
N TYR A 36 -28.61 2.63 -42.33
CA TYR A 36 -29.94 2.93 -41.81
C TYR A 36 -30.74 1.80 -41.14
N ALA A 37 -30.18 0.60 -40.99
CA ALA A 37 -30.82 -0.43 -40.17
C ALA A 37 -30.92 0.01 -38.69
N PRO A 38 -32.13 0.06 -38.09
CA PRO A 38 -32.29 0.48 -36.70
C PRO A 38 -32.15 -0.71 -35.73
N SER A 39 -31.53 -0.46 -34.58
CA SER A 39 -31.59 -1.32 -33.39
C SER A 39 -32.21 -0.52 -32.26
N THR A 40 -33.31 -1.01 -31.68
CA THR A 40 -34.12 -0.26 -30.71
C THR A 40 -34.23 -0.96 -29.38
N THR A 41 -34.21 -0.19 -28.29
CA THR A 41 -34.54 -0.67 -26.94
C THR A 41 -35.35 0.40 -26.21
N GLU A 42 -36.19 0.00 -25.26
CA GLU A 42 -36.98 0.92 -24.44
C GLU A 42 -36.49 0.87 -23.00
N THR A 43 -36.38 2.04 -22.36
CA THR A 43 -35.94 2.10 -20.96
C THR A 43 -37.01 1.59 -20.00
N GLY A 44 -36.59 0.75 -19.04
CA GLY A 44 -37.45 0.26 -17.97
C GLY A 44 -37.87 1.37 -16.98
N SER A 45 -38.72 1.01 -16.00
CA SER A 45 -39.24 1.95 -14.98
C SER A 45 -38.16 2.61 -14.13
N ASP A 46 -36.96 2.01 -14.05
CA ASP A 46 -35.78 2.53 -13.35
C ASP A 46 -34.73 3.13 -14.31
N GLY A 47 -35.12 3.39 -15.57
CA GLY A 47 -34.29 4.00 -16.61
C GLY A 47 -33.30 3.03 -17.27
N ARG A 48 -33.26 1.74 -16.87
CA ARG A 48 -32.31 0.77 -17.45
C ARG A 48 -32.62 0.47 -18.91
N TYR A 49 -31.57 0.38 -19.71
CA TYR A 49 -31.62 -0.09 -21.09
C TYR A 49 -30.47 -1.07 -21.37
N SER A 50 -30.67 -1.91 -22.38
CA SER A 50 -29.64 -2.77 -22.94
C SER A 50 -29.92 -2.97 -24.42
N LEU A 51 -28.91 -2.79 -25.26
CA LEU A 51 -28.97 -3.01 -26.70
C LEU A 51 -27.62 -3.46 -27.24
N THR A 52 -27.66 -4.28 -28.29
CA THR A 52 -26.46 -4.80 -28.93
C THR A 52 -26.11 -3.96 -30.16
N ALA A 53 -24.87 -3.49 -30.24
CA ALA A 53 -24.33 -2.68 -31.33
C ALA A 53 -23.23 -3.46 -32.08
N GLN A 54 -23.28 -3.48 -33.41
CA GLN A 54 -22.23 -4.09 -34.24
C GLN A 54 -21.06 -3.10 -34.45
N THR A 55 -19.87 -3.61 -34.79
CA THR A 55 -18.73 -2.77 -35.20
C THR A 55 -19.13 -1.82 -36.34
N GLY A 56 -18.82 -0.52 -36.19
CA GLY A 56 -19.15 0.53 -37.15
C GLY A 56 -19.55 1.84 -36.48
N LYS A 57 -19.83 2.86 -37.31
CA LYS A 57 -20.28 4.19 -36.86
C LYS A 57 -21.81 4.25 -36.86
N HIS A 58 -22.40 4.62 -35.72
CA HIS A 58 -23.86 4.65 -35.52
C HIS A 58 -24.33 6.00 -35.03
N GLU A 59 -25.44 6.48 -35.59
CA GLU A 59 -26.21 7.59 -35.02
C GLU A 59 -27.05 7.09 -33.86
N VAL A 60 -27.11 7.88 -32.80
CA VAL A 60 -27.95 7.63 -31.63
C VAL A 60 -29.15 8.54 -31.68
N ILE A 61 -30.35 7.97 -31.66
CA ILE A 61 -31.63 8.69 -31.70
C ILE A 61 -32.44 8.30 -30.46
N ILE A 62 -33.03 9.29 -29.79
CA ILE A 62 -33.86 9.09 -28.59
C ILE A 62 -35.27 9.63 -28.85
N GLU A 63 -36.29 8.86 -28.47
CA GLU A 63 -37.70 9.25 -28.55
C GLU A 63 -38.35 9.08 -27.17
N ALA A 64 -38.92 10.16 -26.64
CA ALA A 64 -39.67 10.14 -25.38
C ALA A 64 -41.17 10.30 -25.66
N TYR A 65 -42.04 9.73 -24.82
CA TYR A 65 -43.49 9.72 -25.05
C TYR A 65 -44.06 11.12 -25.35
N GLY A 66 -44.60 11.31 -26.56
CA GLY A 66 -45.18 12.58 -27.01
C GLY A 66 -44.19 13.62 -27.55
N GLN A 67 -42.91 13.29 -27.66
CA GLN A 67 -41.86 14.14 -28.25
C GLN A 67 -41.36 13.55 -29.58
N PRO A 68 -40.96 14.39 -30.56
CA PRO A 68 -40.37 13.89 -31.79
C PRO A 68 -39.00 13.21 -31.52
N PRO A 69 -38.61 12.19 -32.30
CA PRO A 69 -37.28 11.58 -32.18
C PRO A 69 -36.15 12.59 -32.40
N GLU A 70 -35.16 12.59 -31.50
CA GLU A 70 -34.02 13.51 -31.53
C GLU A 70 -32.69 12.76 -31.68
N LYS A 71 -31.82 13.22 -32.59
CA LYS A 71 -30.45 12.70 -32.73
C LYS A 71 -29.57 13.32 -31.65
N VAL A 72 -29.08 12.49 -30.72
CA VAL A 72 -28.28 12.94 -29.56
C VAL A 72 -26.78 12.82 -29.75
N GLY A 73 -26.33 12.14 -30.81
CA GLY A 73 -24.90 12.07 -31.14
C GLY A 73 -24.56 10.96 -32.12
N THR A 74 -23.26 10.68 -32.23
CA THR A 74 -22.74 9.60 -33.07
C THR A 74 -21.67 8.86 -32.29
N ILE A 75 -21.75 7.53 -32.30
CA ILE A 75 -20.80 6.64 -31.62
C ILE A 75 -20.02 5.83 -32.66
N THR A 76 -18.80 5.42 -32.31
CA THR A 76 -18.01 4.49 -33.12
C THR A 76 -17.70 3.26 -32.30
N VAL A 77 -18.12 2.09 -32.78
CA VAL A 77 -17.84 0.79 -32.15
C VAL A 77 -16.74 0.12 -32.96
N PHE A 78 -15.59 -0.13 -32.34
CA PHE A 78 -14.46 -0.86 -32.90
C PHE A 78 -14.59 -2.36 -32.62
N ASN A 79 -13.64 -3.16 -33.09
CA ASN A 79 -13.68 -4.61 -32.94
C ASN A 79 -13.28 -5.07 -31.52
N ASP A 80 -12.57 -4.21 -30.81
CA ASP A 80 -12.03 -4.35 -29.45
C ASP A 80 -12.71 -3.39 -28.46
N SER A 81 -13.77 -2.70 -28.87
CA SER A 81 -14.54 -1.86 -27.96
C SER A 81 -15.13 -2.70 -26.82
N LEU A 82 -14.96 -2.24 -25.58
CA LEU A 82 -15.46 -2.91 -24.39
C LEU A 82 -16.94 -2.56 -24.13
N PRO A 83 -17.73 -3.45 -23.52
CA PRO A 83 -19.08 -3.12 -23.07
C PRO A 83 -19.10 -1.85 -22.20
N GLY A 84 -20.10 -0.99 -22.39
CA GLY A 84 -20.18 0.29 -21.70
C GLY A 84 -21.55 0.95 -21.82
N THR A 85 -21.72 2.11 -21.21
CA THR A 85 -22.95 2.89 -21.30
C THR A 85 -23.01 3.71 -22.59
N LEU A 86 -24.20 4.12 -23.01
CA LEU A 86 -24.37 4.99 -24.17
C LEU A 86 -23.60 6.31 -24.04
N ASN A 87 -23.45 6.84 -22.82
CA ASN A 87 -22.70 8.06 -22.57
C ASN A 87 -21.20 7.86 -22.78
N ASP A 88 -20.63 6.74 -22.33
CA ASP A 88 -19.20 6.42 -22.51
C ASP A 88 -18.82 6.47 -24.01
N TYR A 89 -19.70 5.93 -24.85
CA TYR A 89 -19.53 5.93 -26.30
C TYR A 89 -19.76 7.31 -26.94
N LEU A 90 -20.58 8.17 -26.34
CA LEU A 90 -20.86 9.53 -26.82
C LEU A 90 -19.78 10.54 -26.42
N THR A 91 -18.98 10.25 -25.39
CA THR A 91 -17.92 11.14 -24.88
C THR A 91 -16.51 10.73 -25.32
N THR A 92 -16.33 9.57 -25.95
CA THR A 92 -15.01 9.10 -26.41
C THR A 92 -14.50 9.94 -27.59
N PRO A 93 -13.26 10.50 -27.52
CA PRO A 93 -12.67 11.30 -28.60
C PRO A 93 -12.57 10.54 -29.94
N GLY A 94 -12.78 11.22 -31.05
CA GLY A 94 -12.73 10.63 -32.40
C GLY A 94 -11.32 10.54 -32.98
N GLU A 95 -11.11 9.71 -34.01
CA GLU A 95 -9.82 9.58 -34.75
C GLU A 95 -9.24 10.94 -35.23
N SER A 96 -10.08 11.96 -35.43
CA SER A 96 -9.65 13.31 -35.82
C SER A 96 -8.96 14.10 -34.72
N GLU A 97 -8.99 13.63 -33.48
CA GLU A 97 -8.41 14.28 -32.30
C GLU A 97 -7.04 13.69 -31.90
N ILE A 98 -6.61 12.59 -32.54
CA ILE A 98 -5.26 12.01 -32.40
C ILE A 98 -4.34 12.62 -33.46
N THR A 99 -3.47 13.54 -33.05
CA THR A 99 -2.54 14.23 -33.98
C THR A 99 -1.21 13.49 -34.12
N PRO A 100 -0.49 13.62 -35.25
CA PRO A 100 0.84 13.02 -35.45
C PRO A 100 1.87 13.40 -34.38
N VAL A 101 1.72 14.59 -33.79
CA VAL A 101 2.57 15.09 -32.69
C VAL A 101 2.38 14.24 -31.43
N ILE A 102 1.14 13.88 -31.09
CA ILE A 102 0.84 13.04 -29.92
C ILE A 102 1.46 11.65 -30.09
N ILE A 103 1.40 11.08 -31.31
CA ILE A 103 2.01 9.79 -31.62
C ILE A 103 3.55 9.87 -31.52
N GLN A 104 4.15 10.94 -32.04
CA GLN A 104 5.60 11.14 -31.96
C GLN A 104 6.09 11.27 -30.52
N THR A 105 5.38 12.03 -29.67
CA THR A 105 5.73 12.18 -28.25
C THR A 105 5.65 10.84 -27.50
N VAL A 106 4.66 10.00 -27.80
CA VAL A 106 4.53 8.67 -27.18
C VAL A 106 5.68 7.74 -27.60
N GLU A 107 6.08 7.74 -28.87
CA GLU A 107 7.20 6.93 -29.35
C GLU A 107 8.56 7.41 -28.80
N GLU A 108 8.76 8.72 -28.64
CA GLU A 108 9.97 9.28 -27.99
C GLU A 108 10.06 8.87 -26.51
N MET A 109 8.93 8.89 -25.78
CA MET A 109 8.89 8.42 -24.39
C MET A 109 9.17 6.92 -24.27
N ARG A 110 8.69 6.12 -25.22
CA ARG A 110 8.93 4.68 -25.28
C ARG A 110 10.40 4.35 -25.58
N ALA A 111 11.04 5.11 -26.47
CA ALA A 111 12.46 4.96 -26.76
C ALA A 111 13.33 5.30 -25.54
N ALA A 112 13.06 6.41 -24.85
CA ALA A 112 13.79 6.80 -23.65
C ALA A 112 13.64 5.79 -22.49
N ALA A 113 12.44 5.22 -22.32
CA ALA A 113 12.19 4.17 -21.34
C ALA A 113 12.97 2.87 -21.65
N ASN A 114 13.06 2.51 -22.93
CA ASN A 114 13.80 1.32 -23.36
C ASN A 114 15.33 1.48 -23.17
N GLU A 115 15.89 2.65 -23.48
CA GLU A 115 17.31 2.94 -23.22
C GLU A 115 17.65 2.90 -21.72
N SER A 116 16.77 3.43 -20.87
CA SER A 116 16.94 3.38 -19.42
C SER A 116 16.88 1.94 -18.87
N SER A 117 16.00 1.11 -19.42
CA SER A 117 15.91 -0.32 -19.07
C SER A 117 17.18 -1.09 -19.45
N VAL A 118 17.70 -0.90 -20.66
CA VAL A 118 18.93 -1.55 -21.13
C VAL A 118 20.14 -1.12 -20.29
N ALA A 119 20.24 0.15 -19.93
CA ALA A 119 21.31 0.66 -19.06
C ALA A 119 21.25 0.07 -17.64
N ALA A 120 20.05 -0.17 -17.11
CA ALA A 120 19.85 -0.78 -15.79
C ALA A 120 20.23 -2.28 -15.80
N ILE A 121 19.87 -3.02 -16.85
CA ILE A 121 20.25 -4.44 -17.01
C ILE A 121 21.77 -4.58 -17.09
N ALA A 122 22.44 -3.77 -17.91
CA ALA A 122 23.90 -3.79 -18.03
C ALA A 122 24.65 -3.34 -16.75
N ALA A 123 24.00 -2.57 -15.86
CA ALA A 123 24.54 -2.23 -14.55
C ALA A 123 24.38 -3.40 -13.55
N ALA A 124 23.25 -4.11 -13.61
CA ALA A 124 22.99 -5.28 -12.77
C ALA A 124 23.94 -6.45 -13.10
N GLU A 125 24.14 -6.77 -14.37
CA GLU A 125 25.05 -7.85 -14.81
C GLU A 125 26.51 -7.56 -14.41
N ARG A 126 26.94 -6.30 -14.46
CA ARG A 126 28.27 -5.88 -13.98
C ARG A 126 28.39 -6.01 -12.46
N ALA A 127 27.34 -5.70 -11.72
CA ALA A 127 27.32 -5.85 -10.26
C ALA A 127 27.34 -7.33 -9.84
N GLU A 128 26.61 -8.20 -10.53
CA GLU A 128 26.57 -9.65 -10.27
C GLU A 128 27.92 -10.33 -10.60
N SER A 129 28.55 -9.93 -11.71
CA SER A 129 29.88 -10.42 -12.09
C SER A 129 30.95 -10.00 -11.07
N ALA A 130 30.92 -8.74 -10.60
CA ALA A 130 31.84 -8.24 -9.58
C ALA A 130 31.65 -8.92 -8.21
N ALA A 131 30.41 -9.17 -7.81
CA ALA A 131 30.08 -9.86 -6.57
C ALA A 131 30.55 -11.34 -6.62
N THR A 132 30.36 -12.02 -7.73
CA THR A 132 30.79 -13.41 -7.95
C THR A 132 32.32 -13.53 -7.94
N SER A 133 33.04 -12.61 -8.59
CA SER A 133 34.51 -12.61 -8.59
C SER A 133 35.12 -12.33 -7.22
N ALA A 134 34.54 -11.43 -6.42
CA ALA A 134 35.01 -11.13 -5.06
C ALA A 134 34.73 -12.29 -4.07
N MET A 135 33.57 -12.95 -4.20
CA MET A 135 33.19 -14.12 -3.40
C MET A 135 34.03 -15.35 -3.71
N ALA A 136 34.27 -15.65 -4.99
CA ALA A 136 35.06 -16.81 -5.41
C ALA A 136 36.54 -16.74 -4.99
N ALA A 137 37.06 -15.53 -4.72
CA ALA A 137 38.44 -15.30 -4.33
C ALA A 137 38.65 -15.11 -2.81
N GLY A 138 37.58 -15.10 -2.00
CA GLY A 138 37.68 -14.93 -0.54
C GLY A 138 38.20 -13.56 -0.07
N ARG A 139 38.06 -12.51 -0.89
CA ARG A 139 38.72 -11.20 -0.70
C ARG A 139 37.88 -10.21 0.11
N PHE A 140 37.56 -10.58 1.34
CA PHE A 140 36.82 -9.76 2.29
C PHE A 140 37.74 -9.18 3.35
N TYR A 141 37.71 -7.87 3.52
CA TYR A 141 38.60 -7.17 4.43
C TYR A 141 37.81 -6.21 5.32
N ALA A 142 38.34 -5.97 6.52
CA ALA A 142 37.68 -5.13 7.52
C ALA A 142 37.50 -3.68 7.03
N ASP A 143 38.46 -3.16 6.24
CA ASP A 143 38.44 -1.82 5.68
C ASP A 143 39.19 -1.76 4.33
N THR A 144 39.08 -0.60 3.67
CA THR A 144 39.68 -0.38 2.34
C THR A 144 41.20 -0.37 2.38
N SER A 145 41.81 0.02 3.50
CA SER A 145 43.27 0.06 3.64
C SER A 145 43.86 -1.36 3.68
N THR A 146 43.22 -2.27 4.40
CA THR A 146 43.57 -3.68 4.50
C THR A 146 43.32 -4.40 3.18
N GLY A 147 42.21 -4.08 2.50
CA GLY A 147 41.90 -4.65 1.20
C GLY A 147 42.84 -4.20 0.08
N LEU A 148 43.25 -2.92 0.05
CA LEU A 148 44.23 -2.41 -0.90
C LEU A 148 45.62 -3.01 -0.70
N ALA A 149 46.02 -3.27 0.55
CA ALA A 149 47.31 -3.89 0.87
C ALA A 149 47.35 -5.39 0.51
N ALA A 150 46.19 -6.07 0.53
CA ALA A 150 46.06 -7.50 0.29
C ALA A 150 45.70 -7.86 -1.17
N THR A 151 45.49 -6.88 -2.04
CA THR A 151 45.08 -7.09 -3.44
C THR A 151 45.94 -6.30 -4.43
N SER A 152 46.01 -6.73 -5.69
CA SER A 152 46.79 -6.08 -6.75
C SER A 152 45.93 -5.16 -7.63
N ALA A 153 46.56 -4.30 -8.42
CA ALA A 153 45.86 -3.44 -9.38
C ALA A 153 44.98 -4.27 -10.33
N GLY A 154 43.70 -3.92 -10.45
CA GLY A 154 42.71 -4.64 -11.23
C GLY A 154 41.88 -5.65 -10.43
N ASP A 155 42.28 -5.97 -9.20
CA ASP A 155 41.52 -6.88 -8.33
C ASP A 155 40.32 -6.17 -7.68
N ILE A 156 39.23 -6.91 -7.54
CA ILE A 156 38.06 -6.47 -6.77
C ILE A 156 38.12 -7.09 -5.37
N PHE A 157 37.85 -6.28 -4.35
CA PHE A 157 37.75 -6.71 -2.96
C PHE A 157 36.55 -6.07 -2.26
N ALA A 158 36.13 -6.63 -1.13
CA ALA A 158 34.92 -6.23 -0.43
C ALA A 158 35.21 -5.74 0.99
N THR A 159 34.49 -4.72 1.43
CA THR A 159 34.50 -4.22 2.81
C THR A 159 33.07 -3.98 3.31
N PRO A 160 32.80 -4.02 4.62
CA PRO A 160 31.54 -3.52 5.14
C PRO A 160 31.33 -2.04 4.75
N SER A 161 30.06 -1.66 4.52
CA SER A 161 29.70 -0.31 4.09
C SER A 161 29.73 0.73 5.23
N SER A 162 29.72 0.28 6.49
CA SER A 162 29.92 1.06 7.72
C SER A 162 30.32 0.11 8.87
N ASP A 163 30.63 0.64 10.06
CA ASP A 163 30.85 -0.16 11.27
C ASP A 163 29.56 -0.84 11.79
N VAL A 164 28.42 -0.57 11.14
CA VAL A 164 27.10 -1.07 11.53
C VAL A 164 26.77 -2.34 10.73
N PRO A 165 26.39 -3.46 11.40
CA PRO A 165 26.15 -4.78 10.79
C PRO A 165 25.14 -4.85 9.65
N THR A 166 24.30 -3.82 9.55
CA THR A 166 23.07 -3.82 8.76
C THR A 166 23.16 -2.95 7.51
N ASP A 167 24.28 -2.28 7.24
CA ASP A 167 24.39 -1.25 6.17
C ASP A 167 24.88 -1.76 4.81
N GLY A 168 25.15 -3.06 4.71
CA GLY A 168 25.57 -3.73 3.48
C GLY A 168 27.08 -3.82 3.30
N ILE A 169 27.50 -4.21 2.09
CA ILE A 169 28.87 -4.48 1.67
C ILE A 169 29.19 -3.58 0.48
N THR A 170 30.32 -2.89 0.52
CA THR A 170 30.83 -2.13 -0.63
C THR A 170 31.93 -2.94 -1.31
N TYR A 171 31.81 -3.12 -2.63
CA TYR A 171 32.83 -3.72 -3.48
C TYR A 171 33.67 -2.61 -4.12
N TRP A 172 34.98 -2.77 -4.03
CA TRP A 172 35.97 -1.82 -4.48
C TRP A 172 36.87 -2.46 -5.54
N LEU A 173 37.18 -1.72 -6.60
CA LEU A 173 38.27 -2.02 -7.52
C LEU A 173 39.54 -1.40 -6.94
N ASN A 174 40.58 -2.21 -6.80
CA ASN A 174 41.93 -1.72 -6.55
C ASN A 174 42.48 -1.14 -7.86
N ASP A 175 42.31 0.15 -8.08
CA ASP A 175 42.85 0.86 -9.23
C ASP A 175 44.27 1.36 -8.91
N ALA A 176 45.24 0.47 -9.07
CA ALA A 176 46.67 0.75 -8.86
C ALA A 176 47.01 1.34 -7.47
N GLY A 177 46.40 0.79 -6.42
CA GLY A 177 46.59 1.21 -5.03
C GLY A 177 45.54 2.22 -4.52
N SER A 178 44.55 2.56 -5.36
CA SER A 178 43.40 3.39 -4.97
C SER A 178 42.11 2.57 -4.97
N ALA A 179 41.31 2.65 -3.91
CA ALA A 179 40.02 1.94 -3.83
C ALA A 179 38.92 2.74 -4.52
N THR A 180 38.44 2.25 -5.65
CA THR A 180 37.33 2.87 -6.40
C THR A 180 36.06 2.05 -6.19
N ALA A 181 34.99 2.66 -5.68
CA ALA A 181 33.73 1.94 -5.44
C ALA A 181 33.11 1.48 -6.77
N VAL A 182 32.82 0.17 -6.87
CA VAL A 182 32.24 -0.45 -8.07
C VAL A 182 30.77 -0.78 -7.85
N SER A 183 30.43 -1.23 -6.64
CA SER A 183 29.07 -1.61 -6.27
C SER A 183 28.90 -1.55 -4.76
N LYS A 184 27.66 -1.37 -4.30
CA LYS A 184 27.29 -1.44 -2.89
C LYS A 184 26.05 -2.32 -2.75
N THR A 185 26.11 -3.35 -1.93
CA THR A 185 24.91 -4.12 -1.58
C THR A 185 24.03 -3.30 -0.66
N VAL A 186 22.72 -3.45 -0.82
CA VAL A 186 21.75 -2.80 0.07
C VAL A 186 21.79 -3.45 1.44
N GLY A 187 21.98 -2.63 2.46
CA GLY A 187 21.83 -3.05 3.85
C GLY A 187 20.39 -3.48 4.18
N GLU A 188 20.23 -4.28 5.23
CA GLU A 188 18.94 -4.77 5.75
C GLU A 188 17.92 -3.61 5.94
N ALA A 189 18.38 -2.44 6.39
CA ALA A 189 17.54 -1.25 6.55
C ALA A 189 16.94 -0.76 5.22
N SER A 190 17.69 -0.89 4.11
CA SER A 190 17.24 -0.50 2.76
C SER A 190 16.34 -1.57 2.14
N ILE A 191 16.59 -2.86 2.42
CA ILE A 191 15.73 -3.99 1.99
C ILE A 191 14.38 -3.96 2.71
N SER A 192 14.36 -3.59 4.00
CA SER A 192 13.12 -3.43 4.77
C SER A 192 12.24 -2.28 4.23
N ASN A 193 12.86 -1.20 3.75
CA ASN A 193 12.16 -0.11 3.05
C ASN A 193 11.65 -0.55 1.66
N LEU A 194 12.38 -1.40 0.93
CA LEU A 194 11.96 -1.98 -0.36
C LEU A 194 10.84 -3.03 -0.20
N ALA A 195 10.83 -3.84 0.86
CA ALA A 195 9.76 -4.79 1.16
C ALA A 195 8.42 -4.09 1.44
N THR A 196 8.48 -2.87 1.98
CA THR A 196 7.30 -2.01 2.17
C THR A 196 6.81 -1.42 0.84
N LEU A 197 7.70 -1.18 -0.13
CA LEU A 197 7.38 -0.74 -1.49
C LEU A 197 6.89 -1.90 -2.40
N ASN A 198 7.39 -3.13 -2.21
CA ASN A 198 6.95 -4.31 -2.96
C ASN A 198 5.56 -4.82 -2.52
N LYS A 199 5.10 -4.47 -1.31
CA LYS A 199 3.68 -4.63 -0.92
C LYS A 199 2.75 -3.65 -1.65
N LEU A 200 3.28 -2.65 -2.36
CA LEU A 200 2.52 -1.65 -3.10
C LEU A 200 2.68 -1.77 -4.63
N ALA A 201 3.39 -2.78 -5.14
CA ALA A 201 3.65 -2.93 -6.57
C ALA A 201 3.36 -4.36 -7.07
N ALA A 202 2.12 -4.57 -7.54
CA ALA A 202 1.69 -5.39 -8.70
C ALA A 202 0.31 -6.05 -8.43
N TYR A 203 -0.56 -6.37 -9.39
CA TYR A 203 -0.99 -5.86 -10.70
C TYR A 203 -2.17 -6.77 -11.09
N SER A 204 -3.26 -6.26 -11.66
CA SER A 204 -4.07 -7.00 -12.65
C SER A 204 -4.99 -6.03 -13.39
N SER A 205 -4.76 -5.82 -14.70
CA SER A 205 -5.35 -6.55 -15.83
C SER A 205 -6.72 -6.00 -16.24
N PRO A 206 -6.96 -5.75 -17.54
CA PRO A 206 -7.84 -4.69 -18.04
C PRO A 206 -9.31 -5.10 -18.23
N ASP A 207 -9.89 -5.84 -17.31
CA ASP A 207 -11.29 -6.26 -17.42
C ASP A 207 -12.07 -5.96 -16.14
N TYR A 208 -13.16 -5.20 -16.31
CA TYR A 208 -14.24 -4.88 -15.36
C TYR A 208 -14.00 -3.69 -14.42
N GLY A 209 -14.54 -2.53 -14.83
CA GLY A 209 -14.86 -1.42 -13.95
C GLY A 209 -16.25 -1.57 -13.31
N GLY A 210 -16.36 -1.21 -12.03
CA GLY A 210 -17.63 -0.85 -11.39
C GLY A 210 -18.02 -1.63 -10.12
N GLU A 211 -17.80 -1.01 -8.96
CA GLU A 211 -18.39 -1.12 -7.61
C GLU A 211 -18.72 -2.48 -6.92
N TYR A 212 -18.07 -2.63 -5.75
CA TYR A 212 -18.21 -3.51 -4.58
C TYR A 212 -19.31 -4.60 -4.51
N GLU A 213 -18.88 -5.85 -4.27
CA GLU A 213 -19.73 -6.90 -3.70
C GLU A 213 -19.45 -7.12 -2.20
N LEU A 214 -20.56 -7.14 -1.44
CA LEU A 214 -20.69 -7.53 -0.05
C LEU A 214 -20.24 -8.97 0.19
N ALA A 215 -19.48 -9.20 1.25
CA ALA A 215 -19.10 -10.54 1.70
C ALA A 215 -20.31 -11.36 2.15
N GLN A 216 -20.47 -12.60 1.65
CA GLN A 216 -21.04 -13.71 2.43
C GLN A 216 -20.56 -15.09 1.94
N ARG A 217 -20.16 -15.93 2.91
CA ARG A 217 -20.44 -17.38 2.92
C ARG A 217 -20.58 -17.90 4.37
N LEU A 218 -21.61 -18.73 4.61
CA LEU A 218 -22.17 -19.20 5.89
C LEU A 218 -21.28 -20.13 6.75
N VAL A 219 -21.52 -20.15 8.08
CA VAL A 219 -21.08 -21.18 9.06
C VAL A 219 -22.31 -21.81 9.77
N LEU A 220 -22.34 -23.13 9.96
CA LEU A 220 -23.34 -23.90 10.75
C LEU A 220 -22.65 -24.56 11.97
N ALA A 221 -23.29 -24.57 13.16
CA ALA A 221 -22.75 -25.20 14.39
C ALA A 221 -23.82 -26.03 15.13
N VAL A 222 -23.41 -27.14 15.77
CA VAL A 222 -24.27 -27.98 16.65
C VAL A 222 -23.75 -27.92 18.10
N VAL A 223 -24.70 -27.87 19.04
CA VAL A 223 -24.53 -27.56 20.48
C VAL A 223 -25.19 -28.67 21.32
N ASP A 224 -24.67 -28.98 22.51
CA ASP A 224 -25.30 -29.92 23.45
C ASP A 224 -26.34 -29.28 24.38
N ASP A 225 -26.97 -30.12 25.21
CA ASP A 225 -28.07 -29.79 26.11
C ASP A 225 -27.66 -28.94 27.34
N GLN A 226 -26.38 -28.61 27.47
CA GLN A 226 -25.87 -27.63 28.42
C GLN A 226 -25.35 -26.37 27.72
N GLY A 227 -25.54 -26.25 26.40
CA GLY A 227 -25.24 -25.06 25.61
C GLY A 227 -23.78 -24.95 25.17
N ASN A 228 -22.99 -26.03 25.24
CA ASN A 228 -21.62 -26.02 24.75
C ASN A 228 -21.56 -26.39 23.28
N ILE A 229 -20.82 -25.59 22.50
CA ILE A 229 -20.56 -25.87 21.08
C ILE A 229 -19.74 -27.15 21.01
N LEU A 230 -20.35 -28.23 20.52
CA LEU A 230 -19.68 -29.51 20.38
C LEU A 230 -18.99 -29.67 19.02
N GLN A 231 -19.51 -29.03 17.97
CA GLN A 231 -18.88 -29.04 16.65
C GLN A 231 -19.07 -27.71 15.90
N LYS A 232 -17.97 -27.19 15.36
CA LYS A 232 -17.92 -26.14 14.34
C LYS A 232 -17.34 -26.78 13.07
N PHE A 233 -18.01 -26.56 11.94
CA PHE A 233 -17.50 -27.00 10.64
C PHE A 233 -16.72 -25.85 9.99
N ASP A 234 -15.41 -26.05 9.85
CA ASP A 234 -14.50 -25.24 9.02
C ASP A 234 -13.64 -26.26 8.27
N GLY A 235 -13.60 -26.16 6.94
CA GLY A 235 -13.33 -27.27 6.03
C GLY A 235 -11.91 -27.86 6.01
N ASP A 236 -11.38 -28.30 7.15
CA ASP A 236 -10.55 -29.50 7.37
C ASP A 236 -9.53 -29.27 8.53
N LEU A 237 -9.77 -29.94 9.68
CA LEU A 237 -8.90 -30.22 10.86
C LEU A 237 -8.85 -29.31 12.14
N PHE A 238 -8.64 -30.00 13.28
CA PHE A 238 -8.70 -29.60 14.71
C PHE A 238 -7.30 -29.41 15.37
N THR A 239 -7.12 -28.61 16.46
CA THR A 239 -5.84 -28.62 17.26
C THR A 239 -5.93 -28.11 18.72
N PHE A 240 -5.03 -28.60 19.62
CA PHE A 240 -4.73 -28.09 20.98
C PHE A 240 -3.19 -28.07 21.32
N LYS A 241 -2.79 -27.46 22.47
CA LYS A 241 -1.51 -26.73 22.81
C LYS A 241 -0.37 -27.46 23.66
N LYS A 242 0.90 -27.47 23.16
CA LYS A 242 2.33 -27.39 23.75
C LYS A 242 2.83 -28.30 24.94
N PRO A 243 4.16 -28.62 25.24
CA PRO A 243 5.51 -28.01 24.86
C PRO A 243 6.92 -28.82 24.88
N LEU A 244 7.98 -28.34 24.13
CA LEU A 244 9.47 -28.11 24.43
C LEU A 244 10.66 -29.18 24.59
N THR A 245 11.78 -28.97 23.81
CA THR A 245 13.31 -28.93 24.08
C THR A 245 14.37 -30.00 23.61
N ALA A 246 15.57 -29.50 23.17
CA ALA A 246 16.77 -30.04 22.41
C ALA A 246 17.84 -30.87 23.20
N PRO A 247 18.93 -31.56 22.64
CA PRO A 247 20.16 -30.94 22.00
C PRO A 247 21.15 -31.81 21.10
N ALA A 248 22.02 -31.11 20.32
CA ALA A 248 23.45 -31.39 19.95
C ALA A 248 23.89 -32.12 18.63
N LEU A 249 25.17 -31.84 18.24
CA LEU A 249 25.83 -31.70 16.91
C LEU A 249 27.08 -32.63 16.74
N ILE A 250 27.64 -32.84 15.51
CA ILE A 250 29.07 -32.66 15.08
C ILE A 250 29.47 -33.39 13.76
N GLY A 251 30.20 -32.67 12.88
CA GLY A 251 31.35 -33.12 12.04
C GLY A 251 31.34 -32.69 10.55
N ASP A 252 32.37 -32.20 9.85
CA ASP A 252 33.63 -31.45 10.15
C ASP A 252 34.33 -30.87 8.88
N ARG A 253 33.63 -30.70 7.73
CA ARG A 253 34.10 -29.89 6.58
C ARG A 253 32.97 -29.52 5.61
N LEU A 254 32.97 -28.29 5.07
CA LEU A 254 31.97 -27.77 4.12
C LEU A 254 32.65 -27.38 2.80
N VAL A 255 32.09 -27.76 1.66
CA VAL A 255 32.60 -27.42 0.32
C VAL A 255 31.41 -27.00 -0.53
N LEU A 256 31.47 -25.81 -1.14
CA LEU A 256 30.35 -25.24 -1.92
C LEU A 256 30.86 -24.69 -3.26
N GLY A 257 30.19 -25.07 -4.36
CA GLY A 257 30.53 -24.60 -5.71
C GLY A 257 31.90 -25.06 -6.26
N GLY A 258 32.54 -26.04 -5.64
CA GLY A 258 33.87 -26.53 -6.03
C GLY A 258 35.05 -25.87 -5.30
N VAL A 259 34.79 -25.08 -4.25
CA VAL A 259 35.83 -24.42 -3.44
C VAL A 259 35.78 -24.90 -1.99
N ASP A 260 36.95 -25.22 -1.43
CA ASP A 260 37.17 -25.76 -0.08
C ASP A 260 37.05 -24.65 0.97
N PHE A 261 36.10 -24.72 1.93
CA PHE A 261 35.98 -23.72 3.00
C PHE A 261 36.96 -24.04 4.14
N THR A 262 37.94 -23.17 4.37
CA THR A 262 38.88 -23.25 5.51
C THR A 262 38.62 -22.11 6.50
N SER A 263 39.17 -22.22 7.72
CA SER A 263 39.06 -21.20 8.78
C SER A 263 39.48 -19.80 8.35
N ASP A 264 40.33 -19.71 7.33
CA ASP A 264 40.89 -18.47 6.81
C ASP A 264 39.95 -17.80 5.78
N SER A 265 38.86 -18.49 5.39
CA SER A 265 37.83 -18.02 4.45
C SER A 265 36.56 -17.51 5.16
N ILE A 266 36.58 -17.46 6.49
CA ILE A 266 35.44 -17.04 7.32
C ILE A 266 35.55 -15.53 7.58
N PRO A 267 34.55 -14.71 7.21
CA PRO A 267 34.54 -13.28 7.52
C PRO A 267 34.63 -13.03 9.04
N PRO A 268 35.12 -11.86 9.50
CA PRO A 268 35.17 -11.52 10.91
C PRO A 268 33.82 -11.77 11.61
N GLU A 269 33.88 -12.20 12.88
CA GLU A 269 32.82 -12.77 13.73
C GLU A 269 31.45 -12.06 13.67
N TYR A 270 31.45 -10.78 13.31
CA TYR A 270 30.29 -9.91 13.11
C TYR A 270 29.44 -10.22 11.85
N PHE A 271 30.01 -10.82 10.80
CA PHE A 271 29.30 -11.16 9.54
C PHE A 271 28.62 -12.54 9.56
N VAL A 272 29.03 -13.43 10.48
CA VAL A 272 28.49 -14.79 10.61
C VAL A 272 27.00 -14.77 11.00
N GLN A 273 26.52 -13.71 11.68
CA GLN A 273 25.11 -13.60 12.09
C GLN A 273 24.13 -13.41 10.92
N ASN A 274 24.56 -12.78 9.81
CA ASN A 274 23.72 -12.62 8.62
C ASN A 274 23.65 -13.91 7.78
N LEU A 275 24.71 -14.75 7.79
CA LEU A 275 24.71 -16.06 7.12
C LEU A 275 23.85 -17.09 7.88
N ILE A 276 23.88 -17.08 9.22
CA ILE A 276 23.05 -17.96 10.07
C ILE A 276 21.57 -17.71 9.83
N ARG A 277 21.14 -16.44 9.66
CA ARG A 277 19.74 -16.10 9.36
C ARG A 277 19.31 -16.45 7.94
N TYR A 278 20.23 -16.54 6.98
CA TYR A 278 19.94 -17.01 5.62
C TYR A 278 19.88 -18.55 5.56
N ALA A 279 20.66 -19.25 6.38
CA ALA A 279 20.58 -20.71 6.56
C ALA A 279 19.28 -21.16 7.24
N ASP A 280 18.71 -20.35 8.15
CA ASP A 280 17.40 -20.62 8.76
C ASP A 280 16.21 -20.46 7.78
N ALA A 281 16.44 -19.89 6.60
CA ALA A 281 15.42 -19.76 5.54
C ALA A 281 15.57 -20.80 4.41
N ALA A 282 16.55 -21.70 4.47
CA ALA A 282 16.80 -22.70 3.43
C ALA A 282 17.00 -24.11 4.03
N LYS A 283 15.93 -24.91 4.10
CA LYS A 283 16.06 -26.37 4.19
C LYS A 283 16.53 -26.90 2.83
N PHE A 284 17.77 -27.36 2.76
CA PHE A 284 18.17 -28.45 1.85
C PHE A 284 18.21 -29.75 2.65
N LEU A 285 17.48 -30.75 2.17
CA LEU A 285 17.50 -32.12 2.66
C LEU A 285 18.83 -32.79 2.26
N SER A 286 19.36 -33.65 3.12
CA SER A 286 20.48 -34.52 2.77
C SER A 286 20.02 -35.65 1.83
N SER A 287 20.98 -36.17 1.09
CA SER A 287 20.87 -37.12 -0.03
C SER A 287 20.36 -38.53 0.28
N ASP A 288 19.79 -38.79 1.46
CA ASP A 288 19.44 -40.15 1.94
C ASP A 288 17.96 -40.51 1.78
N GLU A 289 17.11 -39.59 1.29
CA GLU A 289 15.69 -39.85 0.99
C GLU A 289 15.44 -40.66 -0.29
N PHE A 290 16.51 -41.13 -0.94
CA PHE A 290 16.45 -42.08 -2.06
C PHE A 290 17.27 -43.35 -1.77
N GLY A 291 16.89 -44.08 -0.72
CA GLY A 291 17.33 -45.44 -0.45
C GLY A 291 16.27 -46.49 -0.84
N ALA A 292 16.65 -47.43 -1.70
CA ALA A 292 15.76 -48.41 -2.34
C ALA A 292 15.52 -49.68 -1.50
N ALA A 293 14.52 -49.70 -0.60
CA ALA A 293 13.94 -50.94 -0.04
C ALA A 293 12.66 -50.72 0.80
N GLY A 294 11.80 -49.76 0.46
CA GLY A 294 10.53 -49.54 1.16
C GLY A 294 9.33 -49.86 0.28
N GLU A 295 8.83 -51.08 0.38
CA GLU A 295 7.55 -51.50 -0.18
C GLU A 295 6.40 -50.65 0.38
N TYR A 296 5.52 -50.18 -0.49
CA TYR A 296 4.25 -49.57 -0.08
C TYR A 296 3.24 -50.68 0.19
N GLU A 297 2.84 -50.84 1.46
CA GLU A 297 1.55 -51.45 1.80
C GLU A 297 0.52 -50.32 1.99
N LEU A 298 -0.29 -50.10 0.96
CA LEU A 298 -1.59 -49.49 1.13
C LEU A 298 -2.53 -50.58 1.70
N PHE A 299 -3.03 -50.30 2.91
CA PHE A 299 -4.12 -50.96 3.64
C PHE A 299 -3.75 -52.01 4.71
N GLY A 300 -3.68 -51.54 5.97
CA GLY A 300 -3.82 -52.35 7.18
C GLY A 300 -4.11 -51.48 8.41
N ASN A 301 -5.30 -51.64 9.00
CA ASN A 301 -5.90 -50.75 10.00
C ASN A 301 -5.07 -50.59 11.30
N VAL A 302 -4.45 -49.42 11.48
CA VAL A 302 -4.11 -48.90 12.81
C VAL A 302 -5.42 -48.44 13.47
N GLN A 303 -5.73 -48.99 14.64
CA GLN A 303 -6.90 -48.57 15.41
C GLN A 303 -6.57 -47.35 16.29
N SER A 304 -5.33 -47.20 16.76
CA SER A 304 -4.83 -45.93 17.35
C SER A 304 -3.31 -45.89 17.50
N ILE A 305 -2.73 -44.69 17.38
CA ILE A 305 -1.34 -44.35 17.70
C ILE A 305 -1.37 -43.16 18.67
N LEU A 306 -0.54 -43.18 19.70
CA LEU A 306 -0.31 -42.07 20.61
C LEU A 306 1.12 -41.56 20.39
N LEU A 307 1.20 -40.26 20.15
CA LEU A 307 2.45 -39.55 19.96
C LEU A 307 2.77 -38.73 21.21
N ASP A 308 4.06 -38.49 21.47
CA ASP A 308 4.46 -37.38 22.34
C ASP A 308 4.41 -36.05 21.57
N ASP A 309 4.73 -34.94 22.25
CA ASP A 309 4.57 -33.58 21.71
C ASP A 309 5.51 -33.25 20.53
N ASP A 310 6.42 -34.15 20.16
CA ASP A 310 7.31 -34.05 18.99
C ASP A 310 7.00 -35.09 17.89
N ASN A 311 5.82 -35.72 17.95
CA ASN A 311 5.31 -36.72 17.00
C ASN A 311 6.09 -38.05 16.97
N ASN A 312 6.85 -38.40 18.02
CA ASN A 312 7.39 -39.76 18.15
C ASN A 312 6.30 -40.69 18.68
N ILE A 313 6.24 -41.92 18.17
CA ILE A 313 5.28 -42.91 18.66
C ILE A 313 5.75 -43.41 20.03
N ILE A 314 5.03 -43.02 21.08
CA ILE A 314 5.29 -43.49 22.45
C ILE A 314 4.37 -44.64 22.83
N GLU A 315 3.24 -44.79 22.14
CA GLU A 315 2.30 -45.90 22.29
C GLU A 315 1.61 -46.23 20.95
N MET A 316 1.40 -47.52 20.66
CA MET A 316 0.62 -47.94 19.48
C MET A 316 -0.31 -49.11 19.78
N THR A 317 -1.47 -49.15 19.11
CA THR A 317 -2.44 -50.24 19.16
C THR A 317 -2.74 -50.82 17.77
N ARG A 318 -2.46 -52.12 17.59
CA ARG A 318 -2.74 -52.87 16.36
C ARG A 318 -3.28 -54.25 16.72
N ASP A 319 -4.35 -54.68 16.03
CA ASP A 319 -5.05 -55.96 16.25
C ASP A 319 -5.42 -56.23 17.73
N GLY A 320 -5.77 -55.18 18.48
CA GLY A 320 -6.21 -55.27 19.88
C GLY A 320 -5.11 -55.34 20.94
N VAL A 321 -3.83 -55.14 20.59
CA VAL A 321 -2.67 -55.17 21.53
C VAL A 321 -1.96 -53.81 21.60
N LYS A 322 -1.55 -53.38 22.81
CA LYS A 322 -1.00 -52.05 23.13
C LYS A 322 0.47 -52.11 23.61
N THR A 323 1.38 -51.31 23.03
CA THR A 323 2.85 -51.34 23.27
C THR A 323 3.44 -49.95 23.55
N TYR A 324 4.46 -49.85 24.43
CA TYR A 324 5.12 -48.59 24.86
C TYR A 324 6.63 -48.53 24.51
N LEU A 325 7.15 -47.37 24.09
CA LEU A 325 8.56 -47.18 23.67
C LEU A 325 9.30 -46.13 24.53
N LEU A 326 10.53 -46.42 24.99
CA LEU A 326 11.36 -45.55 25.83
C LEU A 326 12.80 -45.40 25.26
N PRO A 327 13.35 -44.18 25.08
CA PRO A 327 14.70 -43.98 24.53
C PRO A 327 15.82 -43.88 25.59
N ILE A 328 17.03 -44.38 25.28
CA ILE A 328 18.28 -44.28 26.07
C ILE A 328 19.42 -43.79 25.14
N VAL A 329 20.35 -42.94 25.62
CA VAL A 329 21.52 -42.45 24.85
C VAL A 329 22.84 -42.92 25.47
N LEU A 330 23.78 -43.40 24.64
CA LEU A 330 25.16 -43.78 25.02
C LEU A 330 26.21 -42.99 24.24
N LYS A 331 27.36 -42.75 24.88
CA LYS A 331 28.32 -41.68 24.57
C LYS A 331 29.47 -42.03 23.58
N ASN A 332 29.56 -43.23 22.97
CA ASN A 332 30.47 -43.57 21.83
C ASN A 332 30.25 -45.04 21.34
N ALA A 333 30.38 -45.34 20.02
CA ALA A 333 30.61 -46.70 19.50
C ALA A 333 31.25 -46.75 18.09
N THR A 334 32.18 -47.69 17.88
CA THR A 334 32.79 -48.10 16.59
C THR A 334 32.13 -49.39 16.11
N ILE A 335 31.90 -49.61 14.80
CA ILE A 335 31.20 -50.82 14.32
C ILE A 335 32.13 -51.70 13.47
N GLU A 336 32.36 -52.93 13.93
CA GLU A 336 33.21 -53.96 13.29
C GLU A 336 32.46 -54.94 12.35
N LYS A 337 31.12 -54.84 12.19
CA LYS A 337 30.32 -55.74 11.33
C LYS A 337 29.08 -55.05 10.74
N LEU A 338 28.76 -55.38 9.47
CA LEU A 338 27.52 -54.95 8.80
C LEU A 338 26.57 -56.14 8.63
N THR A 339 25.36 -55.98 9.16
CA THR A 339 24.25 -56.95 9.02
C THR A 339 23.09 -56.31 8.26
N ALA A 340 22.39 -57.09 7.46
CA ALA A 340 21.09 -56.71 6.90
C ALA A 340 20.08 -57.82 7.23
N GLY A 341 18.95 -57.45 7.82
CA GLY A 341 17.94 -58.42 8.26
C GLY A 341 18.42 -59.37 9.38
N GLY A 342 19.38 -58.94 10.21
CA GLY A 342 19.89 -59.74 11.33
C GLY A 342 20.84 -60.89 10.96
N LYS A 343 21.35 -60.93 9.72
CA LYS A 343 22.47 -61.79 9.32
C LYS A 343 23.61 -60.97 8.75
N ASP A 344 24.84 -61.41 9.02
CA ASP A 344 26.05 -60.82 8.45
C ASP A 344 26.02 -61.02 6.91
N ILE A 345 26.29 -59.96 6.14
CA ILE A 345 26.42 -60.08 4.67
C ILE A 345 27.84 -60.58 4.34
N ASP A 346 27.92 -61.70 3.63
CA ASP A 346 29.18 -62.19 3.04
C ASP A 346 29.38 -61.57 1.65
N LEU A 347 30.29 -60.60 1.58
CA LEU A 347 30.60 -59.83 0.38
C LEU A 347 31.35 -60.62 -0.72
N THR A 348 31.67 -61.90 -0.48
CA THR A 348 32.42 -62.74 -1.44
C THR A 348 31.55 -63.51 -2.46
N SER A 349 30.22 -63.32 -2.44
CA SER A 349 29.24 -64.12 -3.20
C SER A 349 28.55 -63.43 -4.39
N LEU A 350 29.00 -62.24 -4.81
CA LEU A 350 28.40 -61.50 -5.93
C LEU A 350 28.91 -61.98 -7.31
N PRO A 351 28.04 -62.15 -8.33
CA PRO A 351 28.45 -62.71 -9.63
C PRO A 351 29.36 -61.78 -10.43
N ASP A 352 30.25 -62.39 -11.22
CA ASP A 352 31.28 -61.71 -12.00
C ASP A 352 30.75 -61.06 -13.30
N SER A 353 31.60 -60.25 -13.94
CA SER A 353 31.23 -59.44 -15.10
C SER A 353 30.83 -60.30 -16.32
N ALA A 354 31.40 -61.49 -16.47
CA ALA A 354 31.07 -62.42 -17.57
C ALA A 354 29.65 -62.99 -17.44
N THR A 355 29.15 -63.14 -16.20
CA THR A 355 27.77 -63.57 -15.94
C THR A 355 26.76 -62.45 -16.21
N SER A 356 27.14 -61.18 -15.98
CA SER A 356 26.30 -60.01 -16.31
C SER A 356 26.17 -59.74 -17.82
N GLU A 357 27.21 -60.03 -18.61
CA GLU A 357 27.19 -59.86 -20.07
C GLU A 357 26.25 -60.89 -20.76
N ASN A 358 26.20 -62.12 -20.26
CA ASN A 358 25.29 -63.16 -20.78
C ASN A 358 23.80 -62.87 -20.49
N ILE A 359 23.49 -62.17 -19.39
CA ILE A 359 22.14 -61.71 -19.05
C ILE A 359 21.70 -60.56 -19.98
N THR A 360 22.63 -59.73 -20.44
CA THR A 360 22.36 -58.65 -21.39
C THR A 360 22.03 -59.21 -22.79
N VAL A 361 22.71 -60.28 -23.21
CA VAL A 361 22.42 -61.00 -24.48
C VAL A 361 21.04 -61.68 -24.44
N LEU A 362 20.58 -62.16 -23.28
CA LEU A 362 19.24 -62.74 -23.11
C LEU A 362 18.09 -61.72 -23.11
N SER A 363 18.37 -60.45 -22.82
CA SER A 363 17.38 -59.36 -22.97
C SER A 363 17.14 -58.93 -24.43
N SER A 364 17.87 -59.54 -25.39
CA SER A 364 17.81 -59.24 -26.83
C SER A 364 17.13 -60.32 -27.70
N GLN A 365 16.34 -61.25 -27.14
CA GLN A 365 15.70 -62.30 -27.95
C GLN A 365 14.17 -62.37 -27.88
N SER A 366 13.61 -62.19 -29.07
CA SER A 366 12.23 -62.31 -29.53
C SER A 366 11.64 -63.72 -29.34
N LYS A 367 10.32 -63.88 -29.54
CA LYS A 367 9.63 -65.19 -29.55
C LYS A 367 9.77 -65.90 -30.91
N TYR A 368 10.23 -67.15 -30.93
CA TYR A 368 10.37 -67.97 -32.15
C TYR A 368 9.03 -68.54 -32.62
N ILE A 369 8.72 -68.42 -33.92
CA ILE A 369 7.54 -69.04 -34.54
C ILE A 369 7.96 -70.32 -35.28
N ALA A 370 7.63 -71.47 -34.69
CA ALA A 370 8.13 -72.77 -35.13
C ALA A 370 7.71 -73.23 -36.55
N SER A 371 6.70 -72.61 -37.16
CA SER A 371 6.24 -72.98 -38.51
C SER A 371 6.93 -72.25 -39.66
N THR A 372 7.63 -71.13 -39.39
CA THR A 372 8.29 -70.30 -40.42
C THR A 372 9.74 -69.95 -40.11
N GLY A 373 10.20 -70.17 -38.87
CA GLY A 373 11.61 -70.02 -38.51
C GLY A 373 12.06 -68.60 -38.14
N GLU A 374 11.13 -67.66 -37.94
CA GLU A 374 11.45 -66.24 -37.66
C GLU A 374 10.92 -65.74 -36.30
N TYR A 375 11.33 -64.52 -35.93
CA TYR A 375 11.18 -63.85 -34.65
C TYR A 375 10.50 -62.47 -34.80
N GLU A 376 9.46 -62.14 -34.00
CA GLU A 376 8.76 -60.83 -34.05
C GLU A 376 9.07 -59.94 -32.81
N LEU A 377 9.37 -58.64 -33.02
CA LEU A 377 9.78 -57.63 -32.03
C LEU A 377 8.59 -56.77 -31.53
N ASN A 378 8.46 -56.56 -30.21
CA ASN A 378 7.44 -55.67 -29.62
C ASN A 378 7.73 -54.19 -29.92
N LYS A 379 6.73 -53.40 -30.36
CA LYS A 379 6.95 -52.07 -30.97
C LYS A 379 6.63 -50.82 -30.11
N LYS A 380 6.06 -50.92 -28.90
CA LYS A 380 5.88 -49.75 -28.00
C LYS A 380 5.88 -50.14 -26.51
N PRO A 381 6.96 -49.90 -25.76
CA PRO A 381 7.11 -50.44 -24.40
C PRO A 381 6.44 -49.61 -23.27
N PHE A 382 5.77 -48.48 -23.56
CA PHE A 382 5.34 -47.51 -22.54
C PHE A 382 3.82 -47.25 -22.43
N VAL A 383 2.98 -48.12 -23.01
CA VAL A 383 1.52 -48.01 -22.88
C VAL A 383 1.01 -49.17 -22.03
N LEU A 384 0.29 -48.87 -20.96
CA LEU A 384 -0.42 -49.85 -20.14
C LEU A 384 -1.81 -50.06 -20.71
N VAL A 385 -2.14 -51.32 -21.00
CA VAL A 385 -3.44 -51.74 -21.52
C VAL A 385 -4.05 -52.81 -20.62
N ASP A 386 -5.37 -52.91 -20.60
CA ASP A 386 -6.08 -53.97 -19.88
C ASP A 386 -6.02 -55.32 -20.61
N SER A 387 -6.65 -56.35 -20.03
CA SER A 387 -6.75 -57.69 -20.61
C SER A 387 -7.52 -57.76 -21.93
N ASN A 388 -8.34 -56.75 -22.24
CA ASN A 388 -9.06 -56.59 -23.51
C ASN A 388 -8.30 -55.69 -24.50
N LYS A 389 -7.09 -55.25 -24.15
CA LYS A 389 -6.22 -54.33 -24.90
C LYS A 389 -6.76 -52.90 -25.02
N ASN A 390 -7.63 -52.46 -24.12
CA ASN A 390 -7.98 -51.04 -24.02
C ASN A 390 -6.85 -50.27 -23.35
N MET A 391 -6.53 -49.08 -23.85
CA MET A 391 -5.51 -48.22 -23.27
C MET A 391 -5.98 -47.68 -21.92
N LEU A 392 -5.28 -48.10 -20.85
CA LEU A 392 -5.56 -47.66 -19.50
C LEU A 392 -4.72 -46.45 -19.12
N PHE A 393 -3.45 -46.42 -19.57
CA PHE A 393 -2.52 -45.37 -19.20
C PHE A 393 -1.40 -45.22 -20.22
N ASP A 394 -1.20 -43.99 -20.69
CA ASP A 394 -0.13 -43.62 -21.60
C ASP A 394 0.88 -42.74 -20.85
N VAL A 395 2.09 -43.26 -20.69
CA VAL A 395 3.16 -42.60 -19.95
C VAL A 395 3.62 -41.31 -20.64
N GLU A 396 3.59 -41.23 -21.98
CA GLU A 396 3.95 -39.99 -22.70
C GLU A 396 2.87 -38.92 -22.55
N GLU A 397 1.59 -39.30 -22.54
CA GLU A 397 0.48 -38.35 -22.34
C GLU A 397 0.44 -37.81 -20.90
N TRP A 398 0.74 -38.66 -19.92
CA TRP A 398 0.86 -38.26 -18.51
C TRP A 398 2.06 -37.32 -18.30
N LEU A 399 3.23 -37.63 -18.87
CA LEU A 399 4.42 -36.76 -18.78
C LEU A 399 4.17 -35.36 -19.39
N LYS A 400 3.37 -35.26 -20.46
CA LYS A 400 2.96 -33.97 -21.03
C LYS A 400 2.03 -33.15 -20.12
N LYS A 401 1.20 -33.78 -19.30
CA LYS A 401 0.28 -33.11 -18.36
C LYS A 401 0.90 -32.84 -16.98
N LYS A 402 1.93 -33.61 -16.60
CA LYS A 402 2.66 -33.47 -15.32
C LYS A 402 3.26 -32.08 -15.13
N SER A 403 3.80 -31.44 -16.17
CA SER A 403 4.37 -30.09 -16.05
C SER A 403 3.32 -29.03 -15.66
N LEU A 404 2.08 -29.18 -16.16
CA LEU A 404 0.96 -28.29 -15.82
C LEU A 404 0.51 -28.46 -14.35
N TRP A 405 0.66 -29.67 -13.80
CA TRP A 405 0.32 -29.96 -12.39
C TRP A 405 1.43 -29.50 -11.45
N ASP A 406 2.70 -29.64 -11.85
CA ASP A 406 3.85 -29.10 -11.12
C ASP A 406 3.83 -27.55 -11.09
N GLU A 407 3.39 -26.91 -12.18
CA GLU A 407 3.13 -25.46 -12.23
C GLU A 407 1.96 -25.05 -11.32
N ALA A 408 0.83 -25.77 -11.35
CA ALA A 408 -0.32 -25.50 -10.49
C ALA A 408 0.02 -25.68 -9.00
N TYR A 409 0.84 -26.68 -8.66
CA TYR A 409 1.31 -26.91 -7.29
C TYR A 409 2.28 -25.81 -6.82
N LYS A 410 3.22 -25.35 -7.66
CA LYS A 410 4.05 -24.18 -7.35
C LYS A 410 3.22 -22.90 -7.18
N ALA A 411 2.22 -22.67 -8.01
CA ALA A 411 1.28 -21.56 -7.87
C ALA A 411 0.46 -21.63 -6.57
N SER A 412 0.17 -22.85 -6.08
CA SER A 412 -0.51 -23.07 -4.80
C SER A 412 0.34 -22.74 -3.57
N GLN A 413 1.67 -22.90 -3.66
CA GLN A 413 2.63 -22.57 -2.59
C GLN A 413 2.83 -21.05 -2.43
N THR A 414 2.41 -20.26 -3.42
CA THR A 414 2.40 -18.79 -3.38
C THR A 414 1.05 -18.21 -2.95
N ILE A 415 0.07 -19.04 -2.59
CA ILE A 415 -1.21 -18.57 -2.04
C ILE A 415 -0.93 -17.96 -0.66
N PRO A 416 -1.17 -16.65 -0.45
CA PRO A 416 -0.86 -16.00 0.81
C PRO A 416 -1.66 -16.61 1.97
N THR A 417 -1.04 -16.77 3.13
CA THR A 417 -1.75 -16.96 4.40
C THR A 417 -2.79 -15.85 4.55
N VAL A 418 -4.08 -16.21 4.58
CA VAL A 418 -5.15 -15.23 4.76
C VAL A 418 -5.10 -14.80 6.22
N GLU A 419 -4.62 -13.57 6.46
CA GLU A 419 -4.68 -12.95 7.77
C GLU A 419 -6.15 -12.91 8.23
N THR A 420 -6.46 -13.48 9.39
CA THR A 420 -7.83 -13.49 9.95
C THR A 420 -7.95 -12.46 11.07
N ASN A 421 -9.10 -11.79 11.15
CA ASN A 421 -9.39 -10.88 12.25
C ASN A 421 -9.92 -11.67 13.46
N PRO A 422 -9.20 -11.70 14.61
CA PRO A 422 -9.63 -12.47 15.78
C PRO A 422 -10.72 -11.77 16.61
N LEU A 423 -11.23 -10.63 16.13
CA LEU A 423 -12.23 -9.84 16.84
C LEU A 423 -13.64 -10.29 16.50
N ALA A 424 -14.44 -10.56 17.54
CA ALA A 424 -15.87 -10.80 17.44
C ALA A 424 -16.63 -9.65 18.12
N PRO A 425 -17.06 -8.62 17.37
CA PRO A 425 -17.77 -7.48 17.94
C PRO A 425 -19.26 -7.79 18.14
N PHE A 426 -19.83 -7.30 19.22
CA PHE A 426 -21.25 -7.47 19.57
C PHE A 426 -21.78 -6.27 20.33
N THR A 427 -23.10 -6.22 20.52
CA THR A 427 -23.76 -5.15 21.28
C THR A 427 -24.18 -5.62 22.66
N VAL A 428 -24.09 -4.73 23.65
CA VAL A 428 -24.64 -4.92 24.99
C VAL A 428 -25.45 -3.69 25.35
N THR A 429 -26.66 -3.89 25.87
CA THR A 429 -27.46 -2.80 26.43
C THR A 429 -26.89 -2.38 27.78
N ASP A 430 -26.51 -1.12 27.92
CA ASP A 430 -26.03 -0.56 29.17
C ASP A 430 -27.17 -0.24 30.17
N SER A 431 -26.79 0.24 31.35
CA SER A 431 -27.75 0.60 32.41
C SER A 431 -28.68 1.77 32.05
N ALA A 432 -28.34 2.56 31.03
CA ALA A 432 -29.16 3.63 30.49
C ALA A 432 -30.11 3.16 29.37
N GLY A 433 -30.09 1.86 29.03
CA GLY A 433 -30.89 1.29 27.96
C GLY A 433 -30.32 1.54 26.56
N LYS A 434 -29.05 1.94 26.45
CA LYS A 434 -28.38 2.23 25.18
C LYS A 434 -27.55 1.04 24.71
N SER A 435 -27.57 0.78 23.41
CA SER A 435 -26.77 -0.28 22.80
C SER A 435 -25.31 0.16 22.67
N GLN A 436 -24.35 -0.57 23.22
CA GLN A 436 -22.92 -0.26 23.19
C GLN A 436 -22.11 -1.40 22.57
N ILE A 437 -21.02 -1.07 21.88
CA ILE A 437 -20.12 -2.05 21.26
C ILE A 437 -19.16 -2.63 22.29
N ARG A 438 -19.08 -3.95 22.31
CA ARG A 438 -18.01 -4.72 22.94
C ARG A 438 -17.36 -5.61 21.90
N VAL A 439 -16.13 -6.01 22.15
CA VAL A 439 -15.41 -6.95 21.29
C VAL A 439 -14.82 -8.06 22.13
N TYR A 440 -15.00 -9.30 21.69
CA TYR A 440 -14.28 -10.44 22.23
C TYR A 440 -13.13 -10.78 21.29
N ASN A 441 -11.91 -10.83 21.81
CA ASN A 441 -10.73 -11.26 21.06
C ASN A 441 -10.50 -12.76 21.28
N THR A 442 -10.65 -13.55 20.22
CA THR A 442 -10.58 -15.02 20.27
C THR A 442 -9.18 -15.55 20.51
N ASP A 443 -8.13 -14.79 20.20
CA ASP A 443 -6.74 -15.25 20.35
C ASP A 443 -6.31 -15.25 21.82
N ASN A 444 -6.75 -14.24 22.57
CA ASN A 444 -6.34 -14.04 23.96
C ASN A 444 -7.50 -14.20 24.97
N ASN A 445 -8.72 -14.47 24.50
CA ASN A 445 -9.93 -14.62 25.31
C ASN A 445 -10.25 -13.40 26.19
N THR A 446 -10.02 -12.20 25.67
CA THR A 446 -10.32 -10.95 26.38
C THR A 446 -11.53 -10.25 25.77
N GLU A 447 -12.41 -9.74 26.63
CA GLU A 447 -13.49 -8.85 26.23
C GLU A 447 -13.10 -7.40 26.52
N THR A 448 -13.25 -6.54 25.52
CA THR A 448 -12.98 -5.10 25.65
C THR A 448 -14.25 -4.32 25.32
N THR A 449 -14.59 -3.37 26.18
CA THR A 449 -15.65 -2.39 25.89
C THR A 449 -15.10 -1.31 24.98
N ILE A 450 -15.76 -1.09 23.84
CA ILE A 450 -15.31 -0.16 22.79
C ILE A 450 -16.01 1.19 22.92
N THR A 451 -17.31 1.17 23.18
CA THR A 451 -18.11 2.38 23.31
C THR A 451 -18.80 2.44 24.66
N SER A 452 -19.07 3.66 25.10
CA SER A 452 -19.92 3.98 26.25
C SER A 452 -20.53 5.35 26.00
N GLY A 453 -21.74 5.60 26.52
CA GLY A 453 -22.38 6.92 26.44
C GLY A 453 -23.83 6.86 26.00
N ASP A 454 -24.31 7.99 25.45
CA ASP A 454 -25.74 8.22 25.26
C ASP A 454 -26.27 7.83 23.85
N SER A 455 -25.40 7.35 22.96
CA SER A 455 -25.75 6.88 21.61
C SER A 455 -26.06 5.39 21.58
N ASN A 456 -26.93 4.99 20.65
CA ASN A 456 -27.10 3.60 20.25
C ASN A 456 -26.09 3.24 19.16
N GLU A 457 -25.31 2.23 19.46
CA GLU A 457 -24.34 1.62 18.57
C GLU A 457 -24.90 0.27 18.10
N THR A 458 -25.01 0.08 16.79
CA THR A 458 -25.74 -1.04 16.19
C THR A 458 -24.98 -1.65 15.02
N ASN A 459 -25.38 -2.86 14.61
CA ASN A 459 -24.79 -3.58 13.48
C ASN A 459 -23.24 -3.72 13.54
N PRO A 460 -22.64 -4.13 14.68
CA PRO A 460 -21.21 -4.38 14.73
C PRO A 460 -20.84 -5.59 13.87
N HIS A 461 -19.79 -5.45 13.07
CA HIS A 461 -19.25 -6.52 12.26
C HIS A 461 -17.74 -6.29 12.03
N ILE A 462 -17.05 -7.33 11.59
CA ILE A 462 -15.66 -7.23 11.12
C ILE A 462 -15.63 -6.62 9.72
N ASP A 463 -14.64 -5.76 9.47
CA ASP A 463 -14.33 -5.24 8.14
C ASP A 463 -12.85 -5.49 7.85
N GLY A 464 -12.58 -6.47 6.98
CA GLY A 464 -11.23 -6.95 6.71
C GLY A 464 -10.53 -7.55 7.94
N THR A 465 -9.21 -7.58 7.88
CA THR A 465 -8.34 -8.30 8.84
C THR A 465 -7.99 -7.48 10.08
N GLU A 466 -8.19 -6.16 10.01
CA GLU A 466 -7.61 -5.20 10.96
C GLU A 466 -8.62 -4.46 11.83
N ARG A 467 -9.93 -4.52 11.55
CA ARG A 467 -10.88 -3.59 12.19
C ARG A 467 -12.29 -4.13 12.31
N ILE A 468 -13.03 -3.49 13.20
CA ILE A 468 -14.47 -3.66 13.38
C ILE A 468 -15.19 -2.37 13.00
N VAL A 469 -16.42 -2.49 12.52
CA VAL A 469 -17.26 -1.38 12.04
C VAL A 469 -18.65 -1.51 12.65
N TRP A 470 -19.30 -0.37 12.91
CA TRP A 470 -20.67 -0.31 13.40
C TRP A 470 -21.35 1.02 13.01
N THR A 471 -22.64 1.12 13.30
CA THR A 471 -23.46 2.32 13.05
C THR A 471 -23.85 2.99 14.37
N SER A 472 -23.63 4.31 14.45
CA SER A 472 -23.94 5.16 15.60
C SER A 472 -25.05 6.15 15.28
N ASP A 473 -25.94 6.41 16.23
CA ASP A 473 -26.95 7.49 16.16
C ASP A 473 -26.50 8.79 16.88
N ARG A 474 -25.22 8.89 17.26
CA ARG A 474 -24.69 10.06 17.98
C ARG A 474 -24.93 11.36 17.20
N ALA A 475 -25.17 12.45 17.94
CA ALA A 475 -25.51 13.75 17.36
C ALA A 475 -24.40 14.33 16.46
N ASP A 476 -23.13 14.27 16.90
CA ASP A 476 -21.97 14.63 16.07
C ASP A 476 -21.53 13.40 15.27
N ASN A 477 -22.18 13.18 14.14
CA ASN A 477 -22.09 11.93 13.41
C ASN A 477 -21.10 11.96 12.23
N ALA A 478 -20.61 10.78 11.86
CA ALA A 478 -19.98 10.55 10.57
C ALA A 478 -21.04 10.42 9.47
N PRO A 479 -20.71 10.63 8.19
CA PRO A 479 -21.58 10.25 7.09
C PRO A 479 -22.09 8.80 7.24
N GLY A 480 -23.41 8.60 7.15
CA GLY A 480 -24.05 7.29 7.30
C GLY A 480 -24.01 6.70 8.72
N GLY A 481 -23.52 7.45 9.71
CA GLY A 481 -23.39 6.95 11.07
C GLY A 481 -22.25 5.97 11.29
N LEU A 482 -21.36 5.78 10.32
CA LEU A 482 -20.38 4.70 10.35
C LEU A 482 -19.13 5.04 11.17
N PHE A 483 -18.80 4.16 12.11
CA PHE A 483 -17.60 4.22 12.94
C PHE A 483 -16.82 2.92 12.84
N TYR A 484 -15.53 3.00 13.14
CA TYR A 484 -14.65 1.84 13.19
C TYR A 484 -13.66 1.93 14.33
N ALA A 485 -13.06 0.80 14.66
CA ALA A 485 -11.92 0.71 15.56
C ALA A 485 -10.93 -0.32 15.02
N ASN A 486 -9.63 0.02 15.04
CA ASN A 486 -8.56 -0.92 14.65
C ASN A 486 -8.27 -1.90 15.78
N LYS A 487 -7.88 -3.14 15.41
CA LYS A 487 -7.59 -4.23 16.36
C LYS A 487 -6.47 -3.92 17.34
N THR A 488 -5.57 -3.02 16.96
CA THR A 488 -4.39 -2.64 17.76
C THR A 488 -4.72 -1.78 18.97
N ASN A 489 -5.65 -0.81 18.85
CA ASN A 489 -5.92 0.17 19.90
C ASN A 489 -7.39 0.24 20.32
N LEU A 490 -8.30 -0.30 19.51
CA LEU A 490 -9.73 -0.38 19.80
C LEU A 490 -10.40 0.98 20.09
N ILE A 491 -9.84 2.07 19.54
CA ILE A 491 -10.38 3.42 19.71
C ILE A 491 -11.38 3.72 18.59
N PRO A 492 -12.61 4.18 18.92
CA PRO A 492 -13.59 4.60 17.94
C PRO A 492 -13.18 5.83 17.13
N TYR A 493 -13.27 5.71 15.80
CA TYR A 493 -13.11 6.82 14.86
C TYR A 493 -14.20 6.79 13.80
N PRO A 494 -14.58 7.96 13.24
CA PRO A 494 -15.53 7.99 12.14
C PRO A 494 -14.92 7.36 10.89
N TYR A 495 -15.66 6.43 10.27
CA TYR A 495 -15.18 5.68 9.10
C TYR A 495 -14.88 6.61 7.93
N ILE A 496 -15.80 7.56 7.69
CA ILE A 496 -15.66 8.64 6.72
C ILE A 496 -15.49 9.95 7.50
N ALA A 497 -14.68 10.86 6.98
CA ALA A 497 -14.51 12.17 7.61
C ALA A 497 -15.85 12.87 7.88
N ARG A 498 -15.97 13.46 9.06
CA ARG A 498 -17.12 14.25 9.52
C ARG A 498 -17.40 15.39 8.56
N LEU A 499 -18.68 15.76 8.47
CA LEU A 499 -19.15 16.90 7.67
C LEU A 499 -18.86 18.23 8.38
N LYS A 500 -17.58 18.51 8.62
CA LYS A 500 -17.04 19.77 9.15
C LYS A 500 -15.79 20.12 8.38
N LEU A 501 -15.55 21.41 8.20
CA LEU A 501 -14.38 21.91 7.48
C LEU A 501 -13.30 22.34 8.47
N VAL A 502 -12.05 21.96 8.22
CA VAL A 502 -10.90 22.47 8.99
C VAL A 502 -9.82 22.97 8.04
N GLY A 503 -9.44 24.24 8.21
CA GLY A 503 -8.40 24.89 7.41
C GLY A 503 -7.06 24.92 8.14
N TRP A 504 -6.03 24.31 7.55
CA TRP A 504 -4.64 24.39 8.03
C TRP A 504 -3.75 25.03 6.98
N GLY A 505 -2.94 26.00 7.39
CA GLY A 505 -2.03 26.65 6.47
C GLY A 505 -1.34 27.87 7.02
N HIS A 506 -0.69 28.59 6.11
CA HIS A 506 -0.05 29.87 6.38
C HIS A 506 -1.06 31.04 6.29
N SER A 507 -0.56 32.25 6.03
CA SER A 507 -1.34 33.49 5.93
C SER A 507 -2.52 33.44 4.95
N MET A 508 -2.39 32.70 3.83
CA MET A 508 -3.47 32.56 2.84
C MET A 508 -4.69 31.85 3.44
N MET A 509 -4.47 30.87 4.33
CA MET A 509 -5.51 30.16 5.05
C MET A 509 -6.01 30.97 6.27
N GLU A 510 -5.11 31.64 7.00
CA GLU A 510 -5.51 32.44 8.16
C GLU A 510 -6.48 33.55 7.77
N ASN A 511 -6.27 34.20 6.61
CA ASN A 511 -7.18 35.20 6.09
C ASN A 511 -8.63 34.67 6.01
N ALA A 512 -9.54 35.33 6.74
CA ALA A 512 -10.83 34.76 7.10
C ALA A 512 -11.79 34.51 5.92
N ARG A 513 -11.71 35.31 4.84
CA ARG A 513 -12.80 35.35 3.84
C ARG A 513 -13.00 34.02 3.12
N MET A 514 -11.92 33.27 2.84
CA MET A 514 -12.04 31.98 2.14
C MET A 514 -12.85 30.97 2.96
N MET A 515 -12.47 30.75 4.22
CA MET A 515 -13.18 29.80 5.08
C MET A 515 -14.61 30.27 5.40
N ASN A 516 -14.83 31.58 5.51
CA ASN A 516 -16.18 32.15 5.65
C ASN A 516 -17.05 31.80 4.43
N ARG A 517 -16.52 32.01 3.22
CA ARG A 517 -17.24 31.72 1.98
C ARG A 517 -17.50 30.22 1.81
N LEU A 518 -16.55 29.36 2.19
CA LEU A 518 -16.77 27.91 2.20
C LEU A 518 -17.87 27.49 3.19
N GLN A 519 -17.92 28.10 4.38
CA GLN A 519 -19.03 27.90 5.32
C GLN A 519 -20.36 28.32 4.70
N GLU A 520 -20.42 29.49 4.04
CA GLU A 520 -21.63 29.98 3.37
C GLU A 520 -22.11 29.03 2.26
N LEU A 521 -21.19 28.51 1.44
CA LEU A 521 -21.50 27.64 0.29
C LEU A 521 -21.92 26.23 0.71
N THR A 522 -21.27 25.67 1.74
CA THR A 522 -21.50 24.27 2.16
C THR A 522 -22.54 24.14 3.26
N GLY A 523 -22.76 25.19 4.05
CA GLY A 523 -23.54 25.13 5.29
C GLY A 523 -22.87 24.35 6.42
N LEU A 524 -21.67 23.79 6.21
CA LEU A 524 -20.98 22.97 7.21
C LEU A 524 -20.31 23.83 8.28
N TYR A 525 -20.27 23.32 9.51
CA TYR A 525 -19.53 23.99 10.57
C TYR A 525 -18.02 23.93 10.29
N ALA A 526 -17.35 25.07 10.40
CA ALA A 526 -15.97 25.23 9.96
C ALA A 526 -15.07 25.81 11.06
N TYR A 527 -13.79 25.40 11.05
CA TYR A 527 -12.72 25.89 11.92
C TYR A 527 -11.54 26.37 11.06
N ASN A 528 -10.98 27.54 11.40
CA ASN A 528 -9.78 28.07 10.73
C ASN A 528 -8.59 28.02 11.68
N PHE A 529 -7.64 27.13 11.41
CA PHE A 529 -6.40 26.97 12.17
C PHE A 529 -5.17 27.57 11.44
N GLY A 530 -5.39 28.34 10.37
CA GLY A 530 -4.34 29.05 9.66
C GLY A 530 -3.54 29.97 10.57
N ARG A 531 -2.25 30.17 10.26
CA ARG A 531 -1.36 31.09 10.99
C ARG A 531 -0.44 31.84 10.05
N SER A 532 -0.45 33.16 10.13
CA SER A 532 0.43 34.02 9.32
C SER A 532 1.89 33.68 9.54
N SER A 533 2.65 33.85 8.46
CA SER A 533 4.09 33.58 8.39
C SER A 533 4.50 32.13 8.70
N ALA A 534 3.60 31.21 9.04
CA ALA A 534 3.98 29.84 9.39
C ALA A 534 4.61 29.10 8.19
N ARG A 535 5.75 28.46 8.42
CA ARG A 535 6.34 27.49 7.47
C ARG A 535 5.58 26.16 7.51
N SER A 536 5.74 25.31 6.49
CA SER A 536 5.07 23.99 6.46
C SER A 536 5.35 23.16 7.71
N VAL A 537 6.58 23.19 8.23
CA VAL A 537 6.99 22.50 9.47
C VAL A 537 6.13 22.93 10.65
N ALA A 538 5.91 24.24 10.83
CA ALA A 538 5.08 24.74 11.92
C ALA A 538 3.62 24.35 11.72
N VAL A 539 3.10 24.38 10.48
CA VAL A 539 1.72 23.97 10.23
C VAL A 539 1.52 22.48 10.53
N ALA A 540 2.43 21.61 10.11
CA ALA A 540 2.37 20.18 10.37
C ALA A 540 2.54 19.83 11.86
N ALA A 541 3.45 20.52 12.56
CA ALA A 541 3.59 20.37 14.01
C ALA A 541 2.34 20.83 14.78
N ARG A 542 1.69 21.92 14.32
CA ARG A 542 0.45 22.42 14.92
C ARG A 542 -0.75 21.52 14.66
N GLN A 543 -0.80 20.91 13.48
CA GLN A 543 -1.85 19.95 13.12
C GLN A 543 -1.62 18.58 13.76
N GLY A 544 -0.40 18.26 14.20
CA GLY A 544 -0.08 17.00 14.87
C GLY A 544 0.48 15.92 13.94
N GLY A 545 0.49 16.14 12.62
CA GLY A 545 1.06 15.18 11.67
C GLY A 545 2.57 15.04 11.74
N ASP A 546 3.28 16.11 12.10
CA ASP A 546 4.73 16.10 12.25
C ASP A 546 5.17 16.88 13.50
N PRO A 547 4.91 16.34 14.71
CA PRO A 547 5.15 17.06 15.95
C PRO A 547 6.65 17.26 16.17
N ALA A 548 7.00 18.39 16.79
CA ALA A 548 8.36 18.66 17.22
C ALA A 548 8.61 18.03 18.60
N TYR A 549 9.74 17.35 18.74
CA TYR A 549 10.11 16.60 19.94
C TYR A 549 11.18 17.32 20.73
N TYR A 550 11.01 17.31 22.05
CA TYR A 550 11.88 18.02 22.99
C TYR A 550 12.14 17.18 24.24
N VAL A 551 13.18 17.55 24.98
CA VAL A 551 13.44 17.11 26.35
C VAL A 551 13.80 18.35 27.18
N PRO A 552 13.33 18.52 28.44
CA PRO A 552 13.79 19.61 29.29
C PRO A 552 15.30 19.49 29.50
N THR A 553 16.03 20.60 29.48
CA THR A 553 17.50 20.56 29.67
C THR A 553 17.90 19.94 31.02
N ALA A 554 17.04 20.08 32.04
CA ALA A 554 17.22 19.47 33.36
C ALA A 554 16.56 18.07 33.49
N GLY A 555 15.98 17.52 32.42
CA GLY A 555 15.25 16.24 32.42
C GLY A 555 13.94 16.25 33.24
N THR A 556 13.49 17.41 33.71
CA THR A 556 12.30 17.55 34.56
C THR A 556 11.58 18.85 34.24
N ILE A 557 10.25 18.81 34.24
CA ILE A 557 9.38 19.99 34.28
C ILE A 557 9.11 20.28 35.77
N PRO A 558 9.58 21.41 36.32
CA PRO A 558 9.47 21.74 37.74
C PRO A 558 8.02 22.01 38.15
N ALA A 559 7.75 21.97 39.45
CA ALA A 559 6.40 22.09 40.01
C ALA A 559 5.72 23.46 39.76
N ASP A 560 6.51 24.52 39.56
CA ASP A 560 6.07 25.90 39.37
C ASP A 560 5.87 26.27 37.89
N VAL A 561 5.39 27.49 37.65
CA VAL A 561 5.00 27.99 36.32
C VAL A 561 6.14 28.68 35.56
N GLN A 562 7.40 28.39 35.91
CA GLN A 562 8.55 29.03 35.26
C GLN A 562 8.79 28.53 33.83
N ASN A 563 9.51 29.32 33.04
CA ASN A 563 9.95 28.90 31.71
C ASN A 563 11.02 27.81 31.85
N VAL A 564 10.74 26.63 31.29
CA VAL A 564 11.63 25.47 31.29
C VAL A 564 12.39 25.44 29.97
N PRO A 565 13.72 25.55 29.95
CA PRO A 565 14.50 25.41 28.73
C PRO A 565 14.36 24.00 28.15
N LEU A 566 14.20 23.93 26.83
CA LEU A 566 14.06 22.68 26.10
C LEU A 566 15.25 22.45 25.17
N THR A 567 15.63 21.18 25.01
CA THR A 567 16.54 20.72 23.96
C THR A 567 15.70 20.04 22.88
N ALA A 568 15.77 20.54 21.64
CA ALA A 568 15.06 19.97 20.50
C ALA A 568 15.74 18.68 20.01
N LYS A 569 14.94 17.77 19.44
CA LYS A 569 15.43 16.55 18.79
C LYS A 569 16.39 16.89 17.64
N THR A 570 17.55 16.23 17.60
CA THR A 570 18.52 16.37 16.51
C THR A 570 17.87 16.09 15.16
N GLY A 571 18.10 16.97 14.19
CA GLY A 571 17.49 16.89 12.85
C GLY A 571 16.10 17.56 12.74
N GLN A 572 15.53 18.05 13.84
CA GLN A 572 14.32 18.89 13.81
C GLN A 572 14.67 20.37 14.07
N TRP A 573 13.88 21.26 13.48
CA TRP A 573 13.97 22.70 13.74
C TRP A 573 13.52 23.02 15.17
N ALA A 574 14.38 23.68 15.94
CA ALA A 574 14.10 23.99 17.35
C ALA A 574 12.84 24.84 17.55
N GLN A 575 12.49 25.68 16.57
CA GLN A 575 11.28 26.49 16.55
C GLN A 575 9.99 25.66 16.53
N GLY A 576 10.01 24.45 15.97
CA GLY A 576 8.88 23.52 15.88
C GLY A 576 7.56 24.20 15.48
N PRO A 577 6.49 24.15 16.31
CA PRO A 577 5.17 24.72 15.99
C PRO A 577 5.15 26.25 15.89
N CYS A 578 6.25 26.90 16.24
CA CYS A 578 6.47 28.33 16.21
C CYS A 578 7.37 28.79 15.04
N PHE A 579 7.72 27.89 14.12
CA PHE A 579 8.61 28.21 13.00
C PHE A 579 7.94 29.09 11.94
N LEU A 580 8.17 30.40 12.03
CA LEU A 580 7.68 31.39 11.09
C LEU A 580 8.68 31.68 9.95
N TYR A 581 8.26 32.48 8.97
CA TYR A 581 9.06 32.91 7.83
C TYR A 581 10.39 33.51 8.30
N ASN A 582 10.34 34.44 9.27
CA ASN A 582 11.49 34.92 10.00
C ASN A 582 11.83 33.94 11.15
N PRO A 583 12.94 33.17 11.07
CA PRO A 583 13.27 32.16 12.07
C PRO A 583 13.56 32.72 13.46
N ALA A 584 13.90 34.01 13.56
CA ALA A 584 14.23 34.69 14.82
C ALA A 584 13.02 35.39 15.46
N GLU A 585 11.83 35.32 14.84
CA GLU A 585 10.64 35.97 15.36
C GLU A 585 10.12 35.24 16.61
N ALA A 586 10.25 35.90 17.77
CA ALA A 586 9.76 35.37 19.03
C ALA A 586 8.23 35.29 19.05
N ASN A 587 7.71 34.14 19.48
CA ASN A 587 6.27 33.90 19.60
C ASN A 587 6.00 32.72 20.55
N SER A 588 4.73 32.43 20.78
CA SER A 588 4.32 31.30 21.58
C SER A 588 3.05 30.65 21.06
N ILE A 589 2.74 29.46 21.56
CA ILE A 589 1.49 28.76 21.25
C ILE A 589 1.07 27.85 22.40
N ALA A 590 -0.24 27.80 22.67
CA ALA A 590 -0.80 26.91 23.67
C ALA A 590 -0.64 25.45 23.25
N CYS A 591 -0.21 24.60 24.17
CA CYS A 591 0.09 23.20 23.91
C CYS A 591 -0.11 22.33 25.16
N THR A 592 0.06 21.02 24.97
CA THR A 592 0.32 20.08 26.05
C THR A 592 1.71 19.48 25.84
N TYR A 593 2.42 19.23 26.95
CA TYR A 593 3.74 18.63 26.94
C TYR A 593 3.85 17.60 28.06
N ALA A 594 4.14 16.34 27.74
CA ALA A 594 4.12 15.23 28.71
C ALA A 594 2.81 15.16 29.54
N GLY A 595 1.67 15.46 28.91
CA GLY A 595 0.36 15.51 29.56
C GLY A 595 0.06 16.80 30.34
N ILE A 596 1.00 17.76 30.39
CA ILE A 596 0.85 19.00 31.14
C ILE A 596 0.38 20.13 30.20
N PRO A 597 -0.77 20.78 30.47
CA PRO A 597 -1.19 21.97 29.75
C PRO A 597 -0.22 23.14 29.99
N GLY A 598 0.13 23.85 28.93
CA GLY A 598 1.06 24.96 29.00
C GLY A 598 1.20 25.71 27.69
N THR A 599 2.30 26.42 27.59
CA THR A 599 2.65 27.23 26.42
C THR A 599 4.05 26.85 25.97
N PHE A 600 4.17 26.49 24.71
CA PHE A 600 5.46 26.41 24.02
C PHE A 600 5.88 27.81 23.59
N ILE A 601 7.12 28.19 23.87
CA ILE A 601 7.65 29.53 23.65
C ILE A 601 8.93 29.41 22.82
N TRP A 602 9.00 30.15 21.73
CA TRP A 602 10.24 30.44 21.03
C TRP A 602 10.62 31.89 21.34
N ASP A 603 11.75 32.10 22.00
CA ASP A 603 12.19 33.46 22.41
C ASP A 603 12.95 34.22 21.30
N GLY A 604 13.04 33.64 20.10
CA GLY A 604 13.88 34.12 19.00
C GLY A 604 15.20 33.36 18.86
N SER A 605 15.59 32.57 19.87
CA SER A 605 16.87 31.85 19.91
C SER A 605 16.78 30.42 20.46
N ALA A 606 15.89 30.16 21.42
CA ALA A 606 15.78 28.88 22.11
C ALA A 606 14.30 28.54 22.42
N PRO A 607 13.97 27.23 22.50
CA PRO A 607 12.65 26.77 22.86
C PRO A 607 12.49 26.61 24.38
N TYR A 608 11.32 26.98 24.88
CA TYR A 608 10.92 26.82 26.27
C TYR A 608 9.51 26.27 26.38
N PHE A 609 9.19 25.69 27.54
CA PHE A 609 7.84 25.35 27.93
C PHE A 609 7.49 25.98 29.28
N ALA A 610 6.32 26.57 29.40
CA ALA A 610 5.78 27.06 30.66
C ALA A 610 4.43 26.40 30.94
N ARG A 611 4.29 25.70 32.06
CA ARG A 611 3.01 25.08 32.46
C ARG A 611 1.99 26.15 32.86
N SER A 612 0.71 25.92 32.57
CA SER A 612 -0.36 26.90 32.82
C SER A 612 -0.69 27.08 34.31
N ALA A 613 -0.40 26.10 35.15
CA ALA A 613 -0.66 26.12 36.59
C ALA A 613 0.41 25.32 37.34
N ALA A 614 0.63 25.64 38.62
CA ALA A 614 1.50 24.86 39.49
C ALA A 614 0.92 23.46 39.71
N GLY A 615 1.79 22.47 39.92
CA GLY A 615 1.44 21.07 40.12
C GLY A 615 2.67 20.23 40.44
N ASP A 616 2.57 18.91 40.38
CA ASP A 616 3.72 18.05 40.66
C ASP A 616 4.82 18.20 39.62
N ALA A 617 6.08 18.02 40.05
CA ALA A 617 7.20 17.95 39.12
C ALA A 617 7.08 16.67 38.27
N VAL A 618 7.38 16.77 36.98
CA VAL A 618 7.25 15.65 36.03
C VAL A 618 8.59 15.39 35.38
N THR A 619 9.13 14.20 35.59
CA THR A 619 10.35 13.73 34.93
C THR A 619 10.07 13.43 33.46
N VAL A 620 10.86 14.03 32.58
CA VAL A 620 10.79 13.84 31.13
C VAL A 620 12.22 13.67 30.64
N THR A 621 12.68 12.43 30.54
CA THR A 621 14.05 12.09 30.11
C THR A 621 14.14 11.72 28.64
N ASP A 622 13.01 11.33 28.04
CA ASP A 622 12.92 10.91 26.65
C ASP A 622 12.37 12.03 25.77
N MET A 623 12.75 11.99 24.49
CA MET A 623 12.24 12.91 23.47
C MET A 623 10.72 12.80 23.38
N THR A 624 10.03 13.84 23.82
CA THR A 624 8.58 13.88 23.98
C THR A 624 7.99 14.94 23.05
N PRO A 625 6.89 14.65 22.34
CA PRO A 625 6.29 15.62 21.42
C PRO A 625 5.58 16.74 22.18
N ILE A 626 5.66 17.95 21.61
CA ILE A 626 4.75 19.05 21.93
C ILE A 626 3.49 18.89 21.10
N ASN A 627 2.34 18.77 21.76
CA ASN A 627 1.04 18.69 21.08
C ASN A 627 0.33 20.03 21.18
N VAL A 628 0.21 20.75 20.07
CA VAL A 628 -0.44 22.06 20.01
C VAL A 628 -1.95 21.93 20.25
N ILE A 629 -2.53 22.89 20.96
CA ILE A 629 -3.98 22.97 21.14
C ILE A 629 -4.61 23.57 19.87
N PRO A 630 -5.40 22.81 19.09
CA PRO A 630 -5.97 23.25 17.81
C PRO A 630 -7.05 24.32 18.06
N THR A 631 -6.67 25.58 17.86
CA THR A 631 -7.49 26.74 18.24
C THR A 631 -7.77 27.60 17.02
N THR A 632 -9.04 27.91 16.81
CA THR A 632 -9.49 28.75 15.70
C THR A 632 -8.88 30.15 15.81
N THR A 633 -8.12 30.59 14.80
CA THR A 633 -7.39 31.86 14.83
C THR A 633 -8.25 33.03 14.37
N GLN A 634 -9.03 32.85 13.31
CA GLN A 634 -9.98 33.85 12.80
C GLN A 634 -11.43 33.37 12.95
N PRO A 635 -12.37 34.26 13.32
CA PRO A 635 -13.76 33.88 13.50
C PRO A 635 -14.42 33.56 12.15
N ILE A 636 -15.24 32.50 12.13
CA ILE A 636 -16.05 32.13 10.98
C ILE A 636 -17.53 32.39 11.31
N PRO A 637 -18.23 33.29 10.60
CA PRO A 637 -19.68 33.48 10.76
C PRO A 637 -20.43 32.15 10.58
N ASN A 638 -21.38 31.84 11.48
CA ASN A 638 -22.08 30.56 11.55
C ASN A 638 -21.18 29.31 11.67
N GLY A 639 -19.89 29.51 11.91
CA GLY A 639 -18.89 28.50 12.20
C GLY A 639 -18.26 28.74 13.58
N ALA A 640 -16.99 28.37 13.72
CA ALA A 640 -16.25 28.53 14.96
C ALA A 640 -15.85 29.99 15.23
N PRO A 641 -16.16 30.54 16.43
CA PRO A 641 -15.55 31.78 16.90
C PRO A 641 -14.03 31.67 17.04
N ALA A 642 -13.32 32.80 16.98
CA ALA A 642 -11.90 32.86 17.33
C ALA A 642 -11.69 32.38 18.78
N GLY A 643 -10.62 31.62 19.02
CA GLY A 643 -10.35 30.99 20.32
C GLY A 643 -11.04 29.65 20.53
N THR A 644 -11.88 29.18 19.61
CA THR A 644 -12.56 27.88 19.73
C THR A 644 -11.57 26.73 19.55
N VAL A 645 -11.46 25.88 20.57
CA VAL A 645 -10.63 24.67 20.56
C VAL A 645 -11.43 23.50 19.99
N TYR A 646 -10.81 22.71 19.11
CA TYR A 646 -11.45 21.51 18.58
C TYR A 646 -10.44 20.42 18.24
N TYR A 647 -10.34 19.40 19.12
CA TYR A 647 -9.38 18.30 18.99
C TYR A 647 -9.73 17.27 17.91
N GLY A 648 -11.00 17.13 17.53
CA GLY A 648 -11.44 16.18 16.49
C GLY A 648 -11.20 16.66 15.06
N HIS A 649 -10.19 17.52 14.82
CA HIS A 649 -9.92 18.10 13.50
C HIS A 649 -9.34 17.08 12.51
N ASP A 650 -8.70 16.03 13.01
CA ASP A 650 -8.12 14.92 12.25
C ASP A 650 -9.17 13.89 11.77
N GLU A 651 -10.43 14.14 12.13
CA GLU A 651 -11.61 13.38 11.73
C GLU A 651 -12.50 14.16 10.74
N CYS A 652 -12.09 15.34 10.28
CA CYS A 652 -12.90 16.26 9.47
C CYS A 652 -12.41 16.35 8.01
N ILE A 653 -13.15 17.08 7.18
CA ILE A 653 -12.68 17.48 5.85
C ILE A 653 -11.57 18.51 6.03
N ASN A 654 -10.35 18.15 5.66
CA ASN A 654 -9.15 18.95 5.88
C ASN A 654 -8.75 19.70 4.60
N ILE A 655 -8.53 21.01 4.72
CA ILE A 655 -8.07 21.87 3.63
C ILE A 655 -6.67 22.37 3.99
N PHE A 656 -5.68 22.01 3.17
CA PHE A 656 -4.26 22.28 3.40
C PHE A 656 -3.72 23.30 2.42
N TRP A 657 -3.21 24.42 2.94
CA TRP A 657 -2.49 25.45 2.17
C TRP A 657 -1.10 25.65 2.75
N LEU A 658 -0.10 24.98 2.17
CA LEU A 658 1.23 24.84 2.74
C LEU A 658 2.30 25.29 1.75
N GLY A 659 3.41 25.82 2.29
CA GLY A 659 4.68 25.90 1.58
C GLY A 659 5.17 27.30 1.26
N ARG A 660 4.31 28.32 1.16
CA ARG A 660 4.73 29.63 0.64
C ARG A 660 5.90 30.28 1.37
N ASN A 661 5.96 30.11 2.69
CA ASN A 661 6.96 30.71 3.58
C ASN A 661 8.29 29.94 3.61
N ASN A 662 8.37 28.79 2.95
CA ASN A 662 9.59 28.00 2.78
C ASN A 662 9.61 27.35 1.38
N ILE A 663 9.12 28.07 0.37
CA ILE A 663 8.86 27.55 -1.00
C ILE A 663 10.10 26.91 -1.66
N ALA A 664 11.30 27.30 -1.24
CA ALA A 664 12.56 26.74 -1.69
C ALA A 664 12.84 25.30 -1.18
N TYR A 665 12.05 24.79 -0.23
CA TYR A 665 12.25 23.50 0.44
C TYR A 665 11.13 22.52 0.08
N THR A 666 10.96 22.23 -1.22
CA THR A 666 9.87 21.39 -1.73
C THR A 666 9.78 20.04 -1.01
N ASP A 667 10.88 19.33 -0.83
CA ASP A 667 10.87 18.00 -0.18
C ASP A 667 10.37 18.05 1.28
N GLU A 668 10.75 19.10 2.03
CA GLU A 668 10.27 19.32 3.40
C GLU A 668 8.77 19.58 3.41
N ILE A 669 8.29 20.45 2.52
CA ILE A 669 6.86 20.79 2.40
C ILE A 669 6.04 19.54 2.05
N ILE A 670 6.50 18.74 1.08
CA ILE A 670 5.83 17.52 0.66
C ILE A 670 5.85 16.47 1.78
N GLY A 671 6.99 16.28 2.46
CA GLY A 671 7.10 15.38 3.61
C GLY A 671 6.15 15.77 4.73
N ASN A 672 6.06 17.06 5.07
CA ASN A 672 5.10 17.56 6.05
C ASN A 672 3.65 17.31 5.63
N ALA A 673 3.29 17.56 4.37
CA ALA A 673 1.95 17.28 3.87
C ALA A 673 1.60 15.78 3.92
N VAL A 674 2.53 14.89 3.55
CA VAL A 674 2.37 13.43 3.65
C VAL A 674 2.08 13.04 5.10
N ASN A 675 2.83 13.59 6.04
CA ASN A 675 2.66 13.33 7.46
C ASN A 675 1.31 13.85 7.98
N MET A 676 0.88 15.05 7.57
CA MET A 676 -0.45 15.61 7.90
C MET A 676 -1.60 14.76 7.36
N VAL A 677 -1.50 14.23 6.13
CA VAL A 677 -2.51 13.33 5.54
C VAL A 677 -2.53 11.98 6.26
N LYS A 678 -1.36 11.40 6.57
CA LYS A 678 -1.23 10.15 7.32
C LYS A 678 -1.86 10.24 8.71
N TYR A 679 -1.72 11.38 9.37
CA TYR A 679 -2.23 11.62 10.72
C TYR A 679 -3.75 11.53 10.85
N LEU A 680 -4.49 11.87 9.79
CA LEU A 680 -5.96 11.80 9.78
C LEU A 680 -6.46 10.40 10.09
N LYS A 681 -7.49 10.31 10.92
CA LYS A 681 -7.96 9.03 11.48
C LYS A 681 -8.91 8.31 10.53
N SER A 682 -9.87 8.99 9.93
CA SER A 682 -10.86 8.36 9.06
C SER A 682 -10.24 7.54 7.93
N ILE A 683 -10.87 6.43 7.56
CA ILE A 683 -10.47 5.61 6.41
C ILE A 683 -10.86 6.34 5.12
N GLY A 684 -12.11 6.81 5.05
CA GLY A 684 -12.61 7.71 4.02
C GLY A 684 -12.14 9.14 4.26
N LYS A 685 -10.82 9.36 4.19
CA LYS A 685 -10.20 10.69 4.33
C LYS A 685 -10.72 11.63 3.25
N ARG A 686 -10.98 12.87 3.64
CA ARG A 686 -11.38 13.95 2.74
C ARG A 686 -10.39 15.09 2.91
N VAL A 687 -9.52 15.25 1.93
CA VAL A 687 -8.43 16.22 1.95
C VAL A 687 -8.45 17.03 0.67
N VAL A 688 -8.27 18.34 0.82
CA VAL A 688 -8.01 19.24 -0.30
C VAL A 688 -6.62 19.83 -0.12
N ILE A 689 -5.72 19.60 -1.07
CA ILE A 689 -4.39 20.21 -1.11
C ILE A 689 -4.43 21.36 -2.12
N LEU A 690 -4.21 22.57 -1.62
CA LEU A 690 -4.30 23.78 -2.42
C LEU A 690 -2.95 24.10 -3.07
N PRO A 691 -2.93 24.47 -4.37
CA PRO A 691 -1.73 25.01 -4.98
C PRO A 691 -1.33 26.35 -4.35
N ASP A 692 -0.03 26.60 -4.32
CA ASP A 692 0.51 27.88 -3.88
C ASP A 692 0.66 28.87 -5.02
N PHE A 693 0.77 30.15 -4.69
CA PHE A 693 0.67 31.25 -5.65
C PHE A 693 2.02 31.95 -5.88
N PRO A 694 2.36 32.33 -7.13
CA PRO A 694 3.45 33.25 -7.38
C PRO A 694 3.10 34.62 -6.82
N GLY A 695 4.07 35.25 -6.16
CA GLY A 695 3.98 36.66 -5.78
C GLY A 695 4.18 37.58 -6.99
N ALA A 696 3.94 38.88 -6.81
CA ALA A 696 4.03 39.89 -7.88
C ALA A 696 5.41 39.98 -8.53
N THR A 697 6.46 39.56 -7.83
CA THR A 697 7.84 39.54 -8.34
C THR A 697 8.29 38.18 -8.88
N ASP A 698 7.48 37.12 -8.69
CA ASP A 698 7.78 35.76 -9.13
C ASP A 698 7.37 35.59 -10.60
N THR A 699 7.87 36.47 -11.48
CA THR A 699 7.52 36.46 -12.91
C THR A 699 8.10 35.25 -13.63
N THR A 700 7.53 34.88 -14.78
CA THR A 700 8.00 33.79 -15.64
C THR A 700 9.52 33.81 -15.83
N GLY A 701 10.17 32.69 -15.53
CA GLY A 701 11.63 32.54 -15.60
C GLY A 701 12.39 32.94 -14.33
N SER A 702 11.72 33.52 -13.33
CA SER A 702 12.32 33.77 -12.02
C SER A 702 12.49 32.47 -11.20
N THR A 703 13.42 32.49 -10.25
CA THR A 703 13.60 31.37 -9.30
C THR A 703 12.32 31.10 -8.50
N GLY A 704 11.61 32.15 -8.06
CA GLY A 704 10.37 32.01 -7.30
C GLY A 704 9.26 31.35 -8.12
N ALA A 705 9.10 31.72 -9.39
CA ALA A 705 8.15 31.07 -10.30
C ALA A 705 8.48 29.58 -10.47
N GLY A 706 9.77 29.25 -10.66
CA GLY A 706 10.22 27.86 -10.75
C GLY A 706 9.94 27.04 -9.49
N GLN A 707 10.10 27.64 -8.30
CA GLN A 707 9.81 26.99 -7.02
C GLN A 707 8.33 26.75 -6.80
N VAL A 708 7.46 27.72 -7.12
CA VAL A 708 6.00 27.55 -7.05
C VAL A 708 5.53 26.47 -8.02
N ALA A 709 6.01 26.50 -9.26
CA ALA A 709 5.67 25.48 -10.25
C ALA A 709 6.13 24.09 -9.83
N LEU A 710 7.36 23.97 -9.30
CA LEU A 710 7.90 22.71 -8.79
C LEU A 710 7.06 22.17 -7.63
N LEU A 711 6.72 23.01 -6.65
CA LEU A 711 5.90 22.61 -5.51
C LEU A 711 4.51 22.12 -5.97
N ASN A 712 3.81 22.91 -6.77
CA ASN A 712 2.46 22.58 -7.24
C ASN A 712 2.45 21.30 -8.09
N ASN A 713 3.42 21.12 -8.99
CA ASN A 713 3.56 19.90 -9.77
C ASN A 713 3.86 18.68 -8.88
N THR A 714 4.66 18.87 -7.82
CA THR A 714 5.00 17.79 -6.89
C THR A 714 3.79 17.41 -6.02
N PHE A 715 3.00 18.39 -5.55
CA PHE A 715 1.72 18.11 -4.88
C PHE A 715 0.77 17.34 -5.80
N LYS A 716 0.61 17.79 -7.05
CA LYS A 716 -0.26 17.11 -8.04
C LYS A 716 0.18 15.67 -8.28
N LYS A 717 1.48 15.41 -8.36
CA LYS A 717 2.03 14.05 -8.54
C LYS A 717 1.87 13.18 -7.29
N GLN A 718 2.09 13.76 -6.12
CA GLN A 718 2.07 13.04 -4.84
C GLN A 718 0.66 12.76 -4.33
N PHE A 719 -0.30 13.63 -4.65
CA PHE A 719 -1.68 13.57 -4.16
C PHE A 719 -2.68 13.87 -5.29
N PRO A 720 -2.68 13.13 -6.41
CA PRO A 720 -3.55 13.40 -7.54
C PRO A 720 -5.05 13.42 -7.18
N GLU A 721 -5.44 12.66 -6.16
CA GLU A 721 -6.81 12.56 -5.66
C GLU A 721 -7.25 13.72 -4.76
N PHE A 722 -6.29 14.37 -4.08
CA PHE A 722 -6.54 15.47 -3.12
C PHE A 722 -6.13 16.84 -3.67
N TYR A 723 -5.30 16.91 -4.70
CA TYR A 723 -4.88 18.16 -5.32
C TYR A 723 -6.08 18.89 -5.94
N CYS A 724 -6.29 20.15 -5.57
CA CYS A 724 -7.46 20.93 -5.96
C CYS A 724 -7.42 21.31 -7.44
N GLN A 725 -7.87 20.38 -8.28
CA GLN A 725 -7.94 20.49 -9.74
C GLN A 725 -9.24 19.91 -10.28
N ILE A 726 -9.81 20.59 -11.27
CA ILE A 726 -11.03 20.22 -11.98
C ILE A 726 -10.72 20.31 -13.47
N ASP A 727 -10.93 19.21 -14.21
CA ASP A 727 -10.77 19.14 -15.66
C ASP A 727 -9.44 19.74 -16.19
N GLY A 728 -8.34 19.45 -15.48
CA GLY A 728 -7.00 19.93 -15.83
C GLY A 728 -6.66 21.36 -15.41
N VAL A 729 -7.63 22.13 -14.89
CA VAL A 729 -7.44 23.47 -14.32
C VAL A 729 -7.33 23.37 -12.81
N ASP A 730 -6.23 23.85 -12.22
CA ASP A 730 -6.10 23.92 -10.76
C ASP A 730 -6.55 25.28 -10.19
N MET A 731 -6.61 25.38 -8.86
CA MET A 731 -7.07 26.61 -8.19
C MET A 731 -6.24 27.84 -8.58
N LEU A 732 -4.92 27.70 -8.78
CA LEU A 732 -4.06 28.80 -9.22
C LEU A 732 -4.43 29.25 -10.63
N GLN A 733 -4.54 28.30 -11.58
CA GLN A 733 -4.92 28.64 -12.95
C GLN A 733 -6.34 29.22 -13.01
N ASN A 734 -7.28 28.70 -12.21
CA ASN A 734 -8.62 29.27 -12.08
C ASN A 734 -8.56 30.72 -11.56
N PHE A 735 -7.72 31.00 -10.56
CA PHE A 735 -7.54 32.35 -10.03
C PHE A 735 -7.00 33.32 -11.11
N ILE A 736 -6.02 32.89 -11.91
CA ILE A 736 -5.49 33.65 -13.05
C ILE A 736 -6.57 33.91 -14.11
N ASN A 737 -7.42 32.92 -14.38
CA ASN A 737 -8.51 33.04 -15.35
C ASN A 737 -9.58 34.06 -14.94
N HIS A 738 -9.66 34.45 -13.66
CA HIS A 738 -10.59 35.46 -13.14
C HIS A 738 -10.04 36.90 -13.21
N HIS A 739 -8.93 37.14 -13.91
CA HIS A 739 -8.42 38.48 -14.15
C HIS A 739 -9.48 39.39 -14.80
N ASN A 740 -9.35 40.70 -14.59
CA ASN A 740 -10.15 41.68 -15.30
C ASN A 740 -9.52 41.94 -16.68
N PRO A 741 -10.12 41.51 -17.80
CA PRO A 741 -9.54 41.67 -19.14
C PRO A 741 -9.51 43.14 -19.60
N ASP A 742 -10.35 44.00 -19.02
CA ASP A 742 -10.40 45.43 -19.32
C ASP A 742 -9.38 46.23 -18.50
N TYR A 743 -8.70 45.60 -17.55
CA TYR A 743 -7.64 46.22 -16.77
C TYR A 743 -6.26 45.81 -17.31
N ALA A 744 -5.58 46.74 -17.99
CA ALA A 744 -4.32 46.47 -18.69
C ALA A 744 -3.21 45.90 -17.78
N ASP A 745 -3.21 46.27 -16.50
CA ASP A 745 -2.25 45.78 -15.52
C ASP A 745 -2.47 44.30 -15.17
N ASP A 746 -3.73 43.85 -15.14
CA ASP A 746 -4.06 42.43 -14.94
C ASP A 746 -3.61 41.59 -16.12
N VAL A 747 -3.83 42.07 -17.35
CA VAL A 747 -3.33 41.42 -18.57
C VAL A 747 -1.80 41.32 -18.56
N THR A 748 -1.12 42.35 -18.06
CA THR A 748 0.33 42.37 -17.88
C THR A 748 0.77 41.35 -16.85
N ASP A 749 0.10 41.27 -15.70
CA ASP A 749 0.38 40.30 -14.64
C ASP A 749 0.21 38.85 -15.15
N VAL A 750 -0.88 38.56 -15.87
CA VAL A 750 -1.13 37.25 -16.49
C VAL A 750 -0.03 36.89 -17.49
N THR A 751 0.37 37.84 -18.36
CA THR A 751 1.46 37.64 -19.32
C THR A 751 2.79 37.34 -18.64
N ASN A 752 3.02 37.96 -17.48
CA ASN A 752 4.21 37.72 -16.66
C ASN A 752 4.11 36.44 -15.81
N GLY A 753 3.03 35.66 -15.92
CA GLY A 753 2.85 34.40 -15.19
C GLY A 753 2.58 34.59 -13.70
N VAL A 754 2.13 35.77 -13.26
CA VAL A 754 1.81 36.05 -11.86
C VAL A 754 0.30 36.21 -11.67
N THR A 755 -0.14 36.14 -10.41
CA THR A 755 -1.54 36.34 -10.05
C THR A 755 -2.01 37.77 -10.42
N PRO A 756 -3.26 37.96 -10.90
CA PRO A 756 -3.76 39.28 -11.30
C PRO A 756 -3.86 40.22 -10.09
N ARG A 757 -3.33 41.45 -10.21
CA ARG A 757 -3.37 42.42 -9.09
C ARG A 757 -4.78 42.84 -8.68
N SER A 758 -5.78 42.77 -9.56
CA SER A 758 -7.17 43.03 -9.19
C SER A 758 -7.78 41.97 -8.26
N LEU A 759 -7.09 40.85 -8.03
CA LEU A 759 -7.53 39.78 -7.14
C LEU A 759 -6.67 39.64 -5.87
N ARG A 760 -5.62 40.46 -5.69
CA ARG A 760 -4.75 40.45 -4.49
C ARG A 760 -4.70 41.83 -3.84
N TYR A 761 -4.60 41.90 -2.51
CA TYR A 761 -4.52 43.19 -1.80
C TYR A 761 -3.08 43.64 -1.54
N ASP A 762 -2.11 42.73 -1.66
CA ASP A 762 -0.68 43.03 -1.60
C ASP A 762 0.07 42.25 -2.68
N TYR A 763 1.38 42.05 -2.51
CA TYR A 763 2.21 41.35 -3.49
C TYR A 763 1.82 39.86 -3.69
N LEU A 764 1.01 39.25 -2.82
CA LEU A 764 0.77 37.81 -2.81
C LEU A 764 -0.67 37.42 -2.44
N HIS A 765 -1.25 38.07 -1.43
CA HIS A 765 -2.43 37.57 -0.76
C HIS A 765 -3.73 37.95 -1.48
N PRO A 766 -4.68 37.01 -1.66
CA PRO A 766 -5.98 37.26 -2.27
C PRO A 766 -6.76 38.35 -1.54
N SER A 767 -7.41 39.23 -2.30
CA SER A 767 -8.29 40.28 -1.78
C SER A 767 -9.41 39.68 -0.93
N GLN A 768 -9.72 40.35 0.19
CA GLN A 768 -10.73 39.89 1.16
C GLN A 768 -12.09 40.56 0.97
N ALA A 769 -12.15 41.60 0.14
CA ALA A 769 -13.37 42.33 -0.21
C ALA A 769 -13.26 42.96 -1.61
N LYS A 770 -14.39 43.42 -2.14
CA LYS A 770 -14.48 44.05 -3.48
C LYS A 770 -14.29 45.57 -3.45
N SER A 771 -14.48 46.23 -2.30
CA SER A 771 -14.26 47.68 -2.13
C SER A 771 -13.85 48.02 -0.69
N SER A 772 -12.54 48.19 -0.42
CA SER A 772 -11.94 48.60 0.86
C SER A 772 -10.42 48.79 0.69
N SER A 773 -9.67 49.10 1.76
CA SER A 773 -8.20 49.05 1.75
C SER A 773 -7.62 47.65 1.52
N MET A 774 -8.47 46.61 1.56
CA MET A 774 -8.13 45.22 1.22
C MET A 774 -8.75 44.79 -0.13
N ALA A 775 -9.18 45.77 -0.94
CA ALA A 775 -9.68 45.58 -2.30
C ALA A 775 -8.84 46.42 -3.29
N PRO A 776 -8.27 45.79 -4.32
CA PRO A 776 -7.50 46.48 -5.34
C PRO A 776 -8.41 47.21 -6.35
N ASP A 777 -7.83 48.15 -7.08
CA ASP A 777 -8.53 48.90 -8.12
C ASP A 777 -9.06 47.95 -9.21
N TYR A 778 -10.25 48.24 -9.74
CA TYR A 778 -10.90 47.50 -10.83
C TYR A 778 -11.21 46.01 -10.54
N ALA A 779 -11.28 45.61 -9.27
CA ALA A 779 -11.64 44.24 -8.87
C ALA A 779 -13.07 43.85 -9.32
N LEU A 780 -13.18 42.81 -10.15
CA LEU A 780 -14.46 42.21 -10.52
C LEU A 780 -14.95 41.20 -9.46
N TYR A 781 -14.02 40.54 -8.79
CA TYR A 781 -14.26 39.48 -7.81
C TYR A 781 -13.48 39.74 -6.53
N VAL A 782 -13.89 39.07 -5.45
CA VAL A 782 -13.08 38.95 -4.23
C VAL A 782 -12.18 37.74 -4.41
N GLY A 783 -10.86 37.93 -4.41
CA GLY A 783 -9.91 36.85 -4.72
C GLY A 783 -10.06 35.65 -3.77
N ALA A 784 -10.26 35.89 -2.48
CA ALA A 784 -10.50 34.80 -1.53
C ALA A 784 -11.81 34.01 -1.81
N GLU A 785 -12.83 34.65 -2.39
CA GLU A 785 -14.08 33.98 -2.78
C GLU A 785 -13.89 33.13 -4.04
N VAL A 786 -13.10 33.61 -5.02
CA VAL A 786 -12.73 32.83 -6.21
C VAL A 786 -12.10 31.50 -5.81
N ASN A 787 -11.20 31.52 -4.82
CA ASN A 787 -10.58 30.30 -4.28
C ASN A 787 -11.59 29.42 -3.55
N ALA A 788 -12.44 30.01 -2.70
CA ALA A 788 -13.46 29.26 -1.95
C ALA A 788 -14.46 28.56 -2.88
N GLU A 789 -14.93 29.23 -3.93
CA GLU A 789 -15.87 28.67 -4.91
C GLU A 789 -15.25 27.53 -5.70
N PHE A 790 -13.97 27.65 -6.07
CA PHE A 790 -13.26 26.56 -6.75
C PHE A 790 -13.07 25.34 -5.84
N VAL A 791 -12.68 25.55 -4.58
CA VAL A 791 -12.56 24.47 -3.58
C VAL A 791 -13.91 23.83 -3.30
N TYR A 792 -14.98 24.62 -3.22
CA TYR A 792 -16.35 24.10 -3.09
C TYR A 792 -16.74 23.20 -4.28
N ASN A 793 -16.50 23.65 -5.51
CA ASN A 793 -16.80 22.86 -6.71
C ASN A 793 -15.99 21.57 -6.75
N PHE A 794 -14.72 21.60 -6.31
CA PHE A 794 -13.90 20.40 -6.18
C PHE A 794 -14.53 19.40 -5.19
N MET A 795 -14.97 19.87 -4.01
CA MET A 795 -15.62 19.01 -3.02
C MET A 795 -17.00 18.49 -3.49
N GLN A 796 -17.77 19.29 -4.24
CA GLN A 796 -19.04 18.89 -4.86
C GLN A 796 -18.84 17.77 -5.88
N LEU A 797 -17.85 17.89 -6.78
CA LEU A 797 -17.53 16.85 -7.76
C LEU A 797 -17.10 15.53 -7.11
N LYS A 798 -16.53 15.60 -5.90
CA LYS A 798 -16.17 14.42 -5.11
C LYS A 798 -17.34 13.86 -4.29
N GLY A 799 -18.51 14.50 -4.32
CA GLY A 799 -19.69 14.11 -3.53
C GLY A 799 -19.50 14.27 -2.02
N TRP A 800 -18.67 15.22 -1.59
CA TRP A 800 -18.36 15.40 -0.17
C TRP A 800 -19.32 16.34 0.55
N VAL A 801 -19.85 17.31 -0.18
CA VAL A 801 -20.68 18.43 0.30
C VAL A 801 -21.89 18.62 -0.59
#